data_AF-A0A4W5LEB9-F1
#
_entry.id   AF-A0A4W5LEB9-F1
#
_cell.length_a   1.000
_cell.length_b   1.000
_cell.length_c   1.000
_cell.angle_alpha   90.00
_cell.angle_beta   90.00
_cell.angle_gamma   90.00
#
_symmetry.space_group_name_H-M   'P 1'
#
loop_
_entity.id
_entity.type
_entity.pdbx_description
1 polymer ?
#
loop_
_entity_poly.entity_id
_entity_poly.type
_entity_poly.pdbx_seq_one_letter_code
_entity_poly.pdbx_strand_id
1 'polypeptide(L)'
;MTQTDPHQEQQPECLYLELSSQNEQPSVPLHTSISLFLLSYCECTSFKVFLASAMPDTQSSQSWKSQVPKSLAVSMVHVKDLPVLVRGCRLPAVLDETGRYCRAGLAVVLRHIIDRTCEADPSRKDAASLLGFKKTCLKACAEVSQWTRLCELSIPSAVEAHLRQPANPSLHLPSALLNLEKTLGEPVKVHNDDKIRRQKLQQQKKKNQKKISQDLQEDQGTDVTQPQDSQSADGLELRAALAKLYVDSGAVPSTTTRESSDIRKVKTTELPPLEHVFAEGLYFTLTDVVLLPCIHQYLSSLQSHDASALSQLPLLLRWYLQVQEVPGVPRAAQACGMALSTPKALPTGPPTIAEARQPSQANQESLETTKDVHFVGGPRPTMTKLKESGIEAVFSPHPCPSWTLPWDSLPEAVNPTEGKMSDVRAARKRQQLNNLVAMVTELARPGDTVVDFCSGGGHVGIVLAHTLPDCQVILIENKEESLLRGKVRSAELGLTNIGFIQANLDYFTGPFHIGVALHACGVATDMVVEQCIQAGATFVVSPCCYGFVQNTLKFTFPRRSVCLSVSNVSFCLPSCLSVSMSVCLSCLYLVPPYPSSSIFIDCISHNFCLSLSLSLSLHRSLHLHLYLSASFSICIGLWLMFSSTASTTSVSPCSLIQSIQSAEGE
;
A
#
# COMPACT_ATOMS: atom_id res chain seq x y z
N MET A 1 22.93 18.06 27.00
CA MET A 1 22.03 19.22 26.82
C MET A 1 22.84 20.32 26.15
N THR A 2 22.97 20.24 24.84
CA THR A 2 23.51 21.30 24.00
C THR A 2 22.33 22.19 23.61
N GLN A 3 22.38 23.44 24.03
CA GLN A 3 21.45 24.49 23.62
C GLN A 3 21.52 24.61 22.10
N THR A 4 20.43 24.27 21.42
CA THR A 4 20.21 24.62 20.02
C THR A 4 19.86 26.11 19.95
N ASP A 5 20.66 26.82 19.16
CA ASP A 5 20.54 28.24 18.81
C ASP A 5 19.11 28.57 18.28
N PRO A 6 18.38 29.59 18.78
CA PRO A 6 16.97 29.77 18.45
C PRO A 6 16.68 30.53 17.15
N HIS A 7 17.66 30.82 16.28
CA HIS A 7 17.43 31.61 15.05
C HIS A 7 18.24 31.15 13.83
N GLN A 8 18.15 29.88 13.46
CA GLN A 8 18.27 29.53 12.04
C GLN A 8 16.87 29.59 11.44
N GLU A 9 16.60 30.57 10.57
CA GLU A 9 15.44 30.55 9.68
C GLU A 9 15.49 29.23 8.89
N GLN A 10 14.75 28.23 9.35
CA GLN A 10 14.60 26.96 8.62
C GLN A 10 13.99 27.30 7.27
N GLN A 11 14.73 27.06 6.20
CA GLN A 11 14.18 27.21 4.87
C GLN A 11 12.95 26.30 4.72
N PRO A 12 11.86 26.79 4.09
CA PRO A 12 10.65 26.02 3.96
C PRO A 12 10.88 24.79 3.07
N GLU A 13 10.37 23.64 3.50
CA GLU A 13 10.36 22.42 2.70
C GLU A 13 9.58 22.64 1.39
N CYS A 14 9.98 21.95 0.33
CA CYS A 14 9.36 22.11 -0.99
C CYS A 14 8.32 21.02 -1.22
N LEU A 15 7.04 21.40 -1.36
CA LEU A 15 5.95 20.49 -1.69
C LEU A 15 5.69 20.53 -3.21
N TYR A 16 5.79 19.38 -3.86
CA TYR A 16 5.54 19.19 -5.28
C TYR A 16 4.22 18.46 -5.48
N LEU A 17 3.34 19.05 -6.27
CA LEU A 17 2.02 18.52 -6.62
C LEU A 17 1.91 18.43 -8.15
N GLU A 18 1.12 17.47 -8.64
CA GLU A 18 0.96 17.26 -10.08
C GLU A 18 -0.06 18.23 -10.68
N LEU A 19 0.22 18.73 -11.89
CA LEU A 19 -0.74 19.37 -12.77
C LEU A 19 -0.81 18.59 -14.08
N SER A 20 -1.91 17.88 -14.28
CA SER A 20 -2.15 17.06 -15.49
C SER A 20 -2.63 17.92 -16.65
N SER A 21 -2.61 17.35 -17.86
CA SER A 21 -3.22 17.94 -19.06
C SER A 21 -4.34 17.02 -19.55
N GLN A 22 -5.56 17.53 -19.63
CA GLN A 22 -6.71 16.84 -20.21
C GLN A 22 -7.21 17.65 -21.41
N ASN A 23 -7.28 17.04 -22.60
CA ASN A 23 -7.65 17.71 -23.85
C ASN A 23 -6.81 18.99 -24.10
N GLU A 24 -5.50 18.91 -23.85
CA GLU A 24 -4.55 20.04 -23.94
C GLU A 24 -4.81 21.21 -22.98
N GLN A 25 -5.73 21.04 -22.03
CA GLN A 25 -6.02 22.00 -20.97
C GLN A 25 -5.48 21.51 -19.63
N PRO A 26 -4.87 22.40 -18.82
CA PRO A 26 -4.39 22.03 -17.50
C PRO A 26 -5.56 21.63 -16.59
N SER A 27 -5.43 20.49 -15.92
CA SER A 27 -6.40 19.94 -14.99
C SER A 27 -5.70 19.53 -13.70
N VAL A 28 -6.34 19.82 -12.57
CA VAL A 28 -5.85 19.50 -11.23
C VAL A 28 -6.29 18.07 -10.86
N PRO A 29 -5.36 17.10 -10.75
CA PRO A 29 -5.68 15.75 -10.31
C PRO A 29 -6.25 15.72 -8.89
N LEU A 30 -6.96 14.66 -8.54
CA LEU A 30 -7.60 14.57 -7.22
C LEU A 30 -6.57 14.59 -6.08
N HIS A 31 -5.43 13.91 -6.21
CA HIS A 31 -4.35 13.93 -5.21
C HIS A 31 -3.82 15.36 -4.95
N THR A 32 -3.72 16.19 -5.98
CA THR A 32 -3.34 17.60 -5.86
C THR A 32 -4.44 18.41 -5.20
N SER A 33 -5.70 18.23 -5.62
CA SER A 33 -6.87 18.89 -5.03
C SER A 33 -7.00 18.60 -3.53
N ILE A 34 -6.82 17.34 -3.12
CA ILE A 34 -6.81 16.91 -1.72
C ILE A 34 -5.69 17.60 -0.93
N SER A 35 -4.49 17.67 -1.49
CA SER A 35 -3.34 18.30 -0.84
C SER A 35 -3.56 19.81 -0.65
N LEU A 36 -4.08 20.50 -1.67
CA LEU A 36 -4.44 21.92 -1.60
C LEU A 36 -5.56 22.18 -0.59
N PHE A 37 -6.57 21.31 -0.54
CA PHE A 37 -7.67 21.41 0.40
C PHE A 37 -7.17 21.29 1.84
N LEU A 38 -6.30 20.31 2.15
CA LEU A 38 -5.74 20.18 3.49
C LEU A 38 -4.85 21.37 3.87
N LEU A 39 -4.01 21.87 2.96
CA LEU A 39 -3.21 23.08 3.22
C LEU A 39 -4.11 24.27 3.58
N SER A 40 -5.23 24.44 2.87
CA SER A 40 -6.20 25.50 3.16
C SER A 40 -6.97 25.27 4.46
N TYR A 41 -7.37 24.03 4.75
CA TYR A 41 -8.05 23.67 6.00
C TYR A 41 -7.16 23.97 7.21
N CYS A 42 -5.90 23.54 7.13
CA CYS A 42 -4.89 23.75 8.17
C CYS A 42 -4.33 25.18 8.19
N GLU A 43 -4.55 26.01 7.15
CA GLU A 43 -3.90 27.32 6.99
C GLU A 43 -2.37 27.20 7.03
N CYS A 44 -1.86 26.10 6.49
CA CYS A 44 -0.45 25.76 6.59
C CYS A 44 0.39 26.58 5.58
N THR A 45 1.38 27.30 6.10
CA THR A 45 2.30 28.15 5.32
C THR A 45 3.75 27.65 5.36
N SER A 46 3.99 26.49 5.97
CA SER A 46 5.33 25.91 6.19
C SER A 46 6.01 25.37 4.93
N PHE A 47 5.32 25.37 3.78
CA PHE A 47 5.79 24.77 2.55
C PHE A 47 5.90 25.77 1.41
N LYS A 48 6.97 25.65 0.60
CA LYS A 48 7.02 26.25 -0.72
C LYS A 48 6.36 25.29 -1.72
N VAL A 49 5.25 25.71 -2.34
CA VAL A 49 4.43 24.82 -3.16
C VAL A 49 4.75 24.98 -4.65
N PHE A 50 4.99 23.85 -5.31
CA PHE A 50 5.27 23.75 -6.74
C PHE A 50 4.22 22.87 -7.43
N LEU A 51 3.67 23.37 -8.53
CA LEU A 51 2.86 22.59 -9.47
C LEU A 51 3.75 22.10 -10.60
N ALA A 52 3.95 20.78 -10.67
CA ALA A 52 4.72 20.12 -11.68
C ALA A 52 3.86 19.85 -12.92
N SER A 53 4.26 20.40 -14.07
CA SER A 53 3.57 20.17 -15.35
C SER A 53 4.56 19.78 -16.44
N ALA A 54 4.12 18.93 -17.37
CA ALA A 54 4.87 18.61 -18.58
C ALA A 54 4.82 19.75 -19.62
N MET A 55 3.86 20.67 -19.50
CA MET A 55 3.65 21.80 -20.43
C MET A 55 3.40 23.09 -19.64
N PRO A 56 4.44 23.68 -19.01
CA PRO A 56 4.28 24.86 -18.15
C PRO A 56 3.92 26.15 -18.91
N ASP A 57 4.19 26.22 -20.23
CA ASP A 57 4.18 27.47 -21.01
C ASP A 57 2.91 27.72 -21.82
N THR A 58 1.88 26.85 -21.76
CA THR A 58 0.62 27.10 -22.46
C THR A 58 -0.20 28.17 -21.73
N GLN A 59 -0.02 29.43 -22.15
CA GLN A 59 -0.73 30.62 -21.65
C GLN A 59 -2.26 30.58 -21.84
N SER A 60 -2.83 29.55 -22.49
CA SER A 60 -4.18 29.61 -23.05
C SER A 60 -5.33 29.24 -22.11
N SER A 61 -5.12 28.80 -20.87
CA SER A 61 -6.17 28.84 -19.84
C SER A 61 -5.60 28.60 -18.45
N GLN A 62 -5.53 29.64 -17.61
CA GLN A 62 -5.18 29.51 -16.18
C GLN A 62 -6.38 29.00 -15.36
N SER A 63 -7.19 28.09 -15.90
CA SER A 63 -8.39 27.53 -15.27
C SER A 63 -8.10 26.90 -13.91
N TRP A 64 -6.91 26.29 -13.74
CA TRP A 64 -6.46 25.70 -12.49
C TRP A 64 -6.29 26.72 -11.35
N LYS A 65 -6.08 28.01 -11.64
CA LYS A 65 -5.87 29.03 -10.60
C LYS A 65 -7.07 29.25 -9.71
N SER A 66 -8.28 28.95 -10.19
CA SER A 66 -9.49 29.03 -9.35
C SER A 66 -9.55 27.93 -8.28
N GLN A 67 -8.82 26.83 -8.48
CA GLN A 67 -8.76 25.69 -7.56
C GLN A 67 -7.60 25.80 -6.56
N VAL A 68 -6.68 26.74 -6.78
CA VAL A 68 -5.55 27.01 -5.89
C VAL A 68 -5.95 28.11 -4.89
N PRO A 69 -5.84 27.85 -3.57
CA PRO A 69 -6.08 28.87 -2.55
C PRO A 69 -5.26 30.13 -2.79
N LYS A 70 -5.92 31.30 -2.82
CA LYS A 70 -5.26 32.60 -3.03
C LYS A 70 -4.22 32.95 -1.96
N SER A 71 -4.37 32.38 -0.76
CA SER A 71 -3.42 32.54 0.35
C SER A 71 -2.11 31.76 0.14
N LEU A 72 -2.08 30.81 -0.79
CA LEU A 72 -0.94 29.94 -1.03
C LEU A 72 -0.07 30.46 -2.17
N ALA A 73 1.20 30.73 -1.90
CA ALA A 73 2.17 31.07 -2.93
C ALA A 73 2.58 29.81 -3.69
N VAL A 74 2.12 29.69 -4.94
CA VAL A 74 2.37 28.52 -5.80
C VAL A 74 3.23 28.89 -7.00
N SER A 75 4.27 28.11 -7.27
CA SER A 75 5.14 28.25 -8.44
C SER A 75 4.94 27.09 -9.42
N MET A 76 5.12 27.33 -10.71
CA MET A 76 5.14 26.26 -11.71
C MET A 76 6.55 25.70 -11.84
N VAL A 77 6.67 24.39 -12.08
CA VAL A 77 7.94 23.72 -12.39
C VAL A 77 7.73 22.70 -13.51
N HIS A 78 8.68 22.61 -14.42
CA HIS A 78 8.63 21.58 -15.46
C HIS A 78 8.98 20.21 -14.85
N VAL A 79 8.30 19.13 -15.25
CA VAL A 79 8.54 17.78 -14.71
C VAL A 79 10.02 17.34 -14.84
N LYS A 80 10.68 17.73 -15.93
CA LYS A 80 12.13 17.48 -16.16
C LYS A 80 13.06 18.27 -15.23
N ASP A 81 12.57 19.30 -14.55
CA ASP A 81 13.35 20.12 -13.62
C ASP A 81 13.11 19.72 -12.16
N LEU A 82 12.28 18.70 -11.93
CA LEU A 82 12.06 18.14 -10.60
C LEU A 82 13.36 17.55 -10.03
N PRO A 83 13.64 17.75 -8.73
CA PRO A 83 14.76 17.09 -8.04
C PRO A 83 14.72 15.57 -8.23
N VAL A 84 15.88 14.93 -8.26
CA VAL A 84 16.03 13.49 -8.59
C VAL A 84 15.14 12.59 -7.74
N LEU A 85 15.13 12.80 -6.41
CA LEU A 85 14.30 12.00 -5.50
C LEU A 85 12.80 12.21 -5.75
N VAL A 86 12.38 13.45 -5.99
CA VAL A 86 10.98 13.80 -6.27
C VAL A 86 10.54 13.20 -7.62
N ARG A 87 11.39 13.29 -8.64
CA ARG A 87 11.14 12.72 -9.97
C ARG A 87 11.04 11.20 -9.94
N GLY A 88 11.74 10.56 -9.01
CA GLY A 88 11.64 9.13 -8.74
C GLY A 88 10.35 8.70 -8.05
N CYS A 89 9.47 9.63 -7.70
CA CYS A 89 8.24 9.36 -6.98
C CYS A 89 6.99 9.86 -7.71
N ARG A 90 5.87 9.17 -7.51
CA ARG A 90 4.55 9.72 -7.82
C ARG A 90 4.24 10.85 -6.85
N LEU A 91 3.70 11.96 -7.38
CA LEU A 91 3.28 13.11 -6.58
C LEU A 91 1.96 12.81 -5.84
N PRO A 92 1.71 13.39 -4.66
CA PRO A 92 2.46 14.48 -4.03
C PRO A 92 3.78 14.02 -3.39
N ALA A 93 4.75 14.93 -3.34
CA ALA A 93 6.02 14.68 -2.66
C ALA A 93 6.57 15.95 -1.99
N VAL A 94 7.17 15.81 -0.81
CA VAL A 94 7.84 16.89 -0.06
C VAL A 94 9.33 16.60 -0.01
N LEU A 95 10.14 17.56 -0.44
CA LEU A 95 11.60 17.49 -0.33
C LEU A 95 12.07 18.43 0.79
N ASP A 96 12.94 17.91 1.65
CA ASP A 96 13.56 18.71 2.69
C ASP A 96 14.58 19.72 2.13
N GLU A 97 15.01 20.63 2.98
CA GLU A 97 16.01 21.66 2.68
C GLU A 97 17.38 21.08 2.28
N THR A 98 17.67 19.84 2.67
CA THR A 98 18.92 19.16 2.32
C THR A 98 18.92 18.59 0.89
N GLY A 99 17.74 18.48 0.27
CA GLY A 99 17.56 17.85 -1.04
C GLY A 99 17.78 16.34 -1.05
N ARG A 100 17.93 15.71 0.12
CA ARG A 100 18.27 14.28 0.26
C ARG A 100 17.19 13.47 0.97
N TYR A 101 16.16 14.11 1.54
CA TYR A 101 15.07 13.41 2.20
C TYR A 101 13.74 13.80 1.57
N CYS A 102 13.08 12.84 0.92
CA CYS A 102 11.83 13.01 0.22
C CYS A 102 10.72 12.23 0.91
N ARG A 103 9.60 12.86 1.22
CA ARG A 103 8.37 12.20 1.65
C ARG A 103 7.44 12.10 0.45
N ALA A 104 7.01 10.91 0.06
CA ALA A 104 6.18 10.73 -1.11
C ALA A 104 4.93 9.88 -0.82
N GLY A 105 3.87 10.26 -1.50
CA GLY A 105 2.57 9.62 -1.43
C GLY A 105 1.58 10.34 -0.54
N LEU A 106 0.30 10.16 -0.87
CA LEU A 106 -0.78 11.03 -0.38
C LEU A 106 -0.86 11.04 1.15
N ALA A 107 -1.09 9.90 1.80
CA ALA A 107 -1.24 9.89 3.25
C ALA A 107 0.05 10.33 3.97
N VAL A 108 1.22 9.94 3.45
CA VAL A 108 2.52 10.35 4.01
C VAL A 108 2.65 11.88 4.00
N VAL A 109 2.41 12.52 2.85
CA VAL A 109 2.51 13.98 2.70
C VAL A 109 1.43 14.70 3.51
N LEU A 110 0.17 14.24 3.47
CA LEU A 110 -0.91 14.88 4.22
C LEU A 110 -0.69 14.82 5.74
N ARG A 111 -0.20 13.69 6.25
CA ARG A 111 0.16 13.56 7.66
C ARG A 111 1.31 14.51 8.03
N HIS A 112 2.31 14.63 7.15
CA HIS A 112 3.41 15.59 7.34
C HIS A 112 2.94 17.04 7.36
N ILE A 113 1.98 17.41 6.50
CA ILE A 113 1.34 18.75 6.54
C ILE A 113 0.69 19.01 7.90
N ILE A 114 -0.02 18.00 8.45
CA ILE A 114 -0.64 18.11 9.78
C ILE A 114 0.42 18.25 10.87
N ASP A 115 1.45 17.40 10.87
CA ASP A 115 2.52 17.46 11.86
C ASP A 115 3.25 18.82 11.82
N ARG A 116 3.60 19.35 10.63
CA ARG A 116 4.17 20.71 10.48
C ARG A 116 3.24 21.81 10.93
N THR A 117 1.92 21.66 10.74
CA THR A 117 0.93 22.61 11.26
C THR A 117 0.92 22.61 12.79
N CYS A 118 0.98 21.43 13.41
CA CYS A 118 0.98 21.29 14.87
C CYS A 118 2.30 21.74 15.50
N GLU A 119 3.41 21.60 14.78
CA GLU A 119 4.72 22.10 15.20
C GLU A 119 4.78 23.63 15.15
N ALA A 120 4.23 24.25 14.10
CA ALA A 120 4.16 25.70 13.97
C ALA A 120 3.17 26.33 14.97
N ASP A 121 2.05 25.66 15.24
CA ASP A 121 1.06 26.10 16.23
C ASP A 121 0.51 24.92 17.04
N PRO A 122 1.07 24.64 18.24
CA PRO A 122 0.61 23.58 19.13
C PRO A 122 -0.84 23.74 19.63
N SER A 123 -1.44 24.92 19.46
CA SER A 123 -2.85 25.17 19.84
C SER A 123 -3.85 24.54 18.86
N ARG A 124 -3.41 24.20 17.64
CA ARG A 124 -4.21 23.59 16.54
C ARG A 124 -4.58 22.13 16.79
N LYS A 125 -5.35 21.90 17.85
CA LYS A 125 -5.89 20.58 18.21
C LYS A 125 -6.87 20.05 17.17
N ASP A 126 -7.54 20.93 16.44
CA ASP A 126 -8.38 20.61 15.28
C ASP A 126 -7.56 19.85 14.22
N ALA A 127 -6.40 20.37 13.82
CA ALA A 127 -5.51 19.71 12.87
C ALA A 127 -4.94 18.40 13.45
N ALA A 128 -4.48 18.41 14.71
CA ALA A 128 -3.96 17.21 15.36
C ALA A 128 -5.00 16.06 15.44
N SER A 129 -6.28 16.41 15.59
CA SER A 129 -7.38 15.44 15.67
C SER A 129 -7.60 14.66 14.37
N LEU A 130 -7.20 15.23 13.22
CA LEU A 130 -7.31 14.58 11.91
C LEU A 130 -6.51 13.27 11.84
N LEU A 131 -5.41 13.17 12.58
CA LEU A 131 -4.60 11.94 12.64
C LEU A 131 -5.32 10.79 13.36
N GLY A 132 -6.49 11.05 13.94
CA GLY A 132 -7.31 10.07 14.64
C GLY A 132 -6.69 9.57 15.94
N PHE A 133 -7.31 8.54 16.52
CA PHE A 133 -6.85 7.96 17.79
C PHE A 133 -5.40 7.47 17.69
N LYS A 134 -4.54 7.86 18.64
CA LYS A 134 -3.10 7.53 18.63
C LYS A 134 -2.37 7.88 17.32
N LYS A 135 -2.86 8.86 16.57
CA LYS A 135 -2.31 9.31 15.28
C LYS A 135 -2.23 8.20 14.21
N THR A 136 -3.15 7.22 14.21
CA THR A 136 -3.09 6.05 13.29
C THR A 136 -3.86 6.20 11.98
N CYS A 137 -4.68 7.24 11.80
CA CYS A 137 -5.47 7.45 10.58
C CYS A 137 -4.55 7.52 9.35
N LEU A 138 -4.80 6.67 8.36
CA LEU A 138 -3.99 6.53 7.14
C LEU A 138 -2.47 6.31 7.39
N LYS A 139 -2.06 5.78 8.55
CA LYS A 139 -0.64 5.47 8.84
C LYS A 139 -0.17 4.17 8.20
N ALA A 140 -1.08 3.22 8.01
CA ALA A 140 -0.78 1.90 7.45
C ALA A 140 -0.79 1.95 5.92
N CYS A 141 -0.05 1.06 5.25
CA CYS A 141 0.02 1.03 3.80
C CYS A 141 -1.26 0.48 3.15
N ALA A 142 -1.47 0.79 1.87
CA ALA A 142 -2.68 0.40 1.12
C ALA A 142 -2.85 -1.12 0.96
N GLU A 143 -1.79 -1.91 1.11
CA GLU A 143 -1.82 -3.37 1.02
C GLU A 143 -2.49 -3.99 2.25
N VAL A 144 -2.34 -3.36 3.41
CA VAL A 144 -2.85 -3.87 4.70
C VAL A 144 -4.07 -3.10 5.22
N SER A 145 -4.26 -1.85 4.78
CA SER A 145 -5.35 -0.98 5.22
C SER A 145 -6.36 -0.73 4.11
N GLN A 146 -7.60 -1.17 4.32
CA GLN A 146 -8.71 -0.90 3.41
C GLN A 146 -8.98 0.61 3.28
N TRP A 147 -8.93 1.37 4.37
CA TRP A 147 -9.11 2.84 4.35
C TRP A 147 -8.03 3.55 3.56
N THR A 148 -6.76 3.19 3.76
CA THR A 148 -5.65 3.80 2.99
C THR A 148 -5.78 3.49 1.51
N ARG A 149 -6.12 2.24 1.17
CA ARG A 149 -6.40 1.85 -0.22
C ARG A 149 -7.56 2.63 -0.83
N LEU A 150 -8.65 2.77 -0.10
CA LEU A 150 -9.84 3.50 -0.55
C LEU A 150 -9.49 4.96 -0.85
N CYS A 151 -8.77 5.61 0.08
CA CYS A 151 -8.43 7.03 0.04
C CYS A 151 -7.33 7.36 -0.98
N GLU A 152 -6.28 6.55 -1.07
CA GLU A 152 -5.14 6.85 -1.95
C GLU A 152 -5.32 6.36 -3.38
N LEU A 153 -6.08 5.28 -3.59
CA LEU A 153 -6.11 4.57 -4.87
C LEU A 153 -7.53 4.45 -5.42
N SER A 154 -8.41 3.74 -4.71
CA SER A 154 -9.68 3.26 -5.30
C SER A 154 -10.66 4.38 -5.62
N ILE A 155 -10.93 5.29 -4.69
CA ILE A 155 -11.87 6.39 -4.92
C ILE A 155 -11.31 7.44 -5.88
N PRO A 156 -10.08 7.96 -5.70
CA PRO A 156 -9.55 8.94 -6.65
C PRO A 156 -9.54 8.41 -8.09
N SER A 157 -9.05 7.19 -8.31
CA SER A 157 -9.00 6.59 -9.65
C SER A 157 -10.39 6.38 -10.26
N ALA A 158 -11.35 5.93 -9.45
CA ALA A 158 -12.73 5.71 -9.89
C ALA A 158 -13.44 7.01 -10.27
N VAL A 159 -13.25 8.06 -9.47
CA VAL A 159 -13.84 9.38 -9.73
C VAL A 159 -13.19 10.01 -10.96
N GLU A 160 -11.87 9.99 -11.09
CA GLU A 160 -11.20 10.52 -12.28
C GLU A 160 -11.61 9.77 -13.56
N ALA A 161 -11.80 8.45 -13.50
CA ALA A 161 -12.31 7.68 -14.62
C ALA A 161 -13.73 8.13 -15.02
N HIS A 162 -14.61 8.38 -14.05
CA HIS A 162 -15.95 8.93 -14.31
C HIS A 162 -15.88 10.33 -14.91
N LEU A 163 -15.06 11.23 -14.35
CA LEU A 163 -14.93 12.62 -14.83
C LEU A 163 -14.41 12.72 -16.27
N ARG A 164 -13.60 11.76 -16.73
CA ARG A 164 -13.15 11.70 -18.14
C ARG A 164 -14.27 11.30 -19.10
N GLN A 165 -15.26 10.53 -18.65
CA GLN A 165 -16.36 10.02 -19.48
C GLN A 165 -17.71 10.04 -18.73
N PRO A 166 -18.23 11.22 -18.37
CA PRO A 166 -19.36 11.34 -17.45
C PRO A 166 -20.69 10.85 -18.05
N ALA A 167 -20.82 10.87 -19.38
CA ALA A 167 -22.03 10.45 -20.09
C ALA A 167 -22.03 8.98 -20.52
N ASN A 168 -21.00 8.20 -20.17
CA ASN A 168 -20.89 6.82 -20.62
C ASN A 168 -21.79 5.90 -19.76
N PRO A 169 -22.88 5.33 -20.31
CA PRO A 169 -23.83 4.52 -19.54
C PRO A 169 -23.24 3.19 -19.06
N SER A 170 -22.08 2.76 -19.59
CA SER A 170 -21.38 1.55 -19.10
C SER A 170 -20.61 1.79 -17.80
N LEU A 171 -20.31 3.06 -17.47
CA LEU A 171 -19.78 3.47 -16.18
C LEU A 171 -20.96 3.65 -15.19
N HIS A 172 -21.58 2.53 -14.82
CA HIS A 172 -22.46 2.47 -13.64
C HIS A 172 -21.74 2.98 -12.39
N LEU A 173 -22.49 3.25 -11.31
CA LEU A 173 -21.92 3.74 -10.03
C LEU A 173 -20.61 3.00 -9.70
N PRO A 174 -19.49 3.73 -9.56
CA PRO A 174 -18.20 3.10 -9.35
C PRO A 174 -18.23 2.19 -8.12
N SER A 175 -17.71 0.97 -8.25
CA SER A 175 -17.70 -0.03 -7.18
C SER A 175 -17.01 0.47 -5.91
N ALA A 176 -16.01 1.33 -6.03
CA ALA A 176 -15.35 1.97 -4.89
C ALA A 176 -16.32 2.86 -4.07
N LEU A 177 -17.23 3.58 -4.74
CA LEU A 177 -18.23 4.43 -4.08
C LEU A 177 -19.37 3.59 -3.49
N LEU A 178 -19.78 2.52 -4.17
CA LEU A 178 -20.74 1.55 -3.62
C LEU A 178 -20.19 0.84 -2.38
N ASN A 179 -18.90 0.52 -2.38
CA ASN A 179 -18.24 -0.03 -1.21
C ASN A 179 -18.20 0.98 -0.06
N LEU A 180 -17.92 2.26 -0.33
CA LEU A 180 -17.99 3.31 0.68
C LEU A 180 -19.42 3.48 1.24
N GLU A 181 -20.44 3.52 0.38
CA GLU A 181 -21.86 3.56 0.78
C GLU A 181 -22.19 2.39 1.71
N LYS A 182 -21.77 1.17 1.34
CA LYS A 182 -21.95 -0.02 2.17
C LYS A 182 -21.24 0.13 3.53
N THR A 183 -19.99 0.59 3.54
CA THR A 183 -19.21 0.78 4.78
C THR A 183 -19.86 1.82 5.69
N LEU A 184 -20.42 2.91 5.16
CA LEU A 184 -21.14 3.90 5.96
C LEU A 184 -22.40 3.32 6.65
N GLY A 185 -22.94 2.22 6.12
CA GLY A 185 -24.07 1.50 6.70
C GLY A 185 -23.68 0.47 7.76
N GLU A 186 -22.38 0.17 7.92
CA GLU A 186 -21.90 -0.77 8.93
C GLU A 186 -21.84 -0.11 10.33
N PRO A 187 -22.01 -0.88 11.42
CA PRO A 187 -21.95 -0.32 12.76
C PRO A 187 -20.52 0.12 13.12
N VAL A 188 -20.39 1.33 13.68
CA VAL A 188 -19.11 1.90 14.05
C VAL A 188 -18.52 1.19 15.27
N LYS A 189 -17.20 0.95 15.24
CA LYS A 189 -16.43 0.51 16.40
C LYS A 189 -15.38 1.56 16.77
N VAL A 190 -15.51 2.18 17.94
CA VAL A 190 -14.55 3.16 18.44
C VAL A 190 -13.89 2.71 19.76
N HIS A 191 -12.79 3.37 20.13
CA HIS A 191 -12.25 3.22 21.47
C HIS A 191 -13.28 3.67 22.51
N ASN A 192 -13.51 2.84 23.54
CA ASN A 192 -14.57 2.99 24.53
C ASN A 192 -16.01 2.89 23.97
N ASP A 193 -16.21 2.11 22.90
CA ASP A 193 -17.52 1.84 22.26
C ASP A 193 -18.66 1.63 23.28
N ASP A 194 -18.50 0.67 24.20
CA ASP A 194 -19.48 0.36 25.25
C ASP A 194 -19.90 1.58 26.07
N LYS A 195 -18.95 2.46 26.41
CA LYS A 195 -19.22 3.66 27.20
C LYS A 195 -20.10 4.63 26.41
N ILE A 196 -19.81 4.82 25.13
CA ILE A 196 -20.53 5.75 24.26
C ILE A 196 -21.92 5.19 23.94
N ARG A 197 -22.05 3.90 23.66
CA ARG A 197 -23.34 3.23 23.44
C ARG A 197 -24.24 3.28 24.66
N ARG A 198 -23.67 3.14 25.87
CA ARG A 198 -24.41 3.34 27.13
C ARG A 198 -24.88 4.78 27.29
N GLN A 199 -24.06 5.78 26.93
CA GLN A 199 -24.46 7.20 26.93
C GLN A 199 -25.61 7.46 25.94
N LYS A 200 -25.55 6.92 24.71
CA LYS A 200 -26.62 6.98 23.71
C LYS A 200 -27.93 6.42 24.27
N LEU A 201 -27.88 5.27 24.95
CA LEU A 201 -29.04 4.67 25.60
C LEU A 201 -29.63 5.56 26.71
N GLN A 202 -28.80 6.21 27.53
CA GLN A 202 -29.32 7.12 28.58
C GLN A 202 -30.07 8.31 27.95
N GLN A 203 -29.51 8.87 26.87
CA GLN A 203 -30.10 10.03 26.19
C GLN A 203 -31.41 9.66 25.48
N GLN A 204 -31.48 8.49 24.84
CA GLN A 204 -32.72 7.97 24.24
C GLN A 204 -33.81 7.77 25.30
N LYS A 205 -33.48 7.20 26.47
CA LYS A 205 -34.44 7.06 27.58
C LYS A 205 -34.93 8.42 28.10
N LYS A 206 -34.04 9.42 28.22
CA LYS A 206 -34.41 10.79 28.63
C LYS A 206 -35.31 11.49 27.60
N LYS A 207 -35.05 11.30 26.30
CA LYS A 207 -35.91 11.84 25.23
C LYS A 207 -37.29 11.20 25.26
N ASN A 208 -37.38 9.88 25.39
CA ASN A 208 -38.67 9.19 25.48
C ASN A 208 -39.47 9.65 26.71
N GLN A 209 -38.82 9.85 27.87
CA GLN A 209 -39.48 10.40 29.05
C GLN A 209 -39.98 11.83 28.82
N LYS A 210 -39.18 12.71 28.21
CA LYS A 210 -39.62 14.08 27.86
C LYS A 210 -40.77 14.10 26.87
N LYS A 211 -40.74 13.23 25.86
CA LYS A 211 -41.81 13.10 24.86
C LYS A 211 -43.11 12.63 25.51
N ILE A 212 -43.04 11.62 26.38
CA ILE A 212 -44.19 11.16 27.18
C ILE A 212 -44.74 12.28 28.08
N SER A 213 -43.87 13.12 28.68
CA SER A 213 -44.30 14.25 29.50
C SER A 213 -44.91 15.41 28.69
N GLN A 214 -44.50 15.61 27.43
CA GLN A 214 -45.08 16.62 26.53
C GLN A 214 -46.42 16.15 25.95
N ASP A 215 -46.52 14.88 25.55
CA ASP A 215 -47.78 14.28 25.09
C ASP A 215 -48.85 14.28 26.19
N LEU A 216 -48.44 14.22 27.48
CA LEU A 216 -49.34 14.34 28.64
C LEU A 216 -49.72 15.80 29.00
N GLN A 217 -49.02 16.81 28.47
CA GLN A 217 -49.32 18.23 28.69
C GLN A 217 -50.14 18.86 27.56
N GLU A 218 -50.10 18.31 26.34
CA GLU A 218 -50.94 18.77 25.22
C GLU A 218 -52.43 18.35 25.34
N ASP A 219 -52.77 17.47 26.28
CA ASP A 219 -54.16 17.07 26.59
C ASP A 219 -54.92 18.12 27.45
N GLN A 220 -54.30 19.27 27.74
CA GLN A 220 -54.97 20.44 28.35
C GLN A 220 -54.71 21.73 27.54
N GLY A 221 -55.22 21.72 26.29
CA GLY A 221 -55.68 22.88 25.50
C GLY A 221 -54.89 24.19 25.50
N THR A 222 -54.22 24.50 24.37
CA THR A 222 -54.53 25.67 23.52
C THR A 222 -53.78 25.58 22.20
N ASP A 223 -54.49 25.87 21.12
CA ASP A 223 -54.06 25.84 19.72
C ASP A 223 -53.03 26.94 19.43
N VAL A 224 -51.76 26.56 19.22
CA VAL A 224 -50.79 27.35 18.45
C VAL A 224 -49.97 26.38 17.60
N THR A 225 -50.31 26.30 16.32
CA THR A 225 -49.54 25.60 15.31
C THR A 225 -48.18 26.28 15.13
N GLN A 226 -47.11 25.69 15.65
CA GLN A 226 -45.76 25.88 15.12
C GLN A 226 -45.28 24.57 14.50
N PRO A 227 -44.52 24.60 13.38
CA PRO A 227 -44.01 23.39 12.77
C PRO A 227 -43.00 22.76 13.74
N GLN A 228 -43.37 21.63 14.35
CA GLN A 228 -42.43 20.80 15.07
C GLN A 228 -41.47 20.18 14.04
N ASP A 229 -40.26 20.75 13.93
CA ASP A 229 -39.14 20.07 13.30
C ASP A 229 -38.90 18.75 14.04
N SER A 230 -39.23 17.66 13.35
CA SER A 230 -38.96 16.28 13.74
C SER A 230 -37.45 16.02 13.67
N GLN A 231 -36.69 16.62 14.60
CA GLN A 231 -35.25 16.37 14.74
C GLN A 231 -35.02 14.91 15.15
N SER A 232 -34.68 14.10 14.14
CA SER A 232 -34.35 12.69 14.24
C SER A 232 -33.22 12.41 15.24
N ALA A 233 -33.09 11.17 15.67
CA ALA A 233 -32.03 10.71 16.57
C ALA A 233 -30.61 11.03 16.03
N ASP A 234 -30.44 11.22 14.71
CA ASP A 234 -29.19 11.51 14.01
C ASP A 234 -28.48 12.77 14.48
N GLY A 235 -29.22 13.82 14.86
CA GLY A 235 -28.62 15.11 15.20
C GLY A 235 -27.82 15.11 16.50
N LEU A 236 -27.90 14.07 17.33
CA LEU A 236 -27.20 14.00 18.62
C LEU A 236 -25.74 13.57 18.48
N GLU A 237 -25.47 12.57 17.65
CA GLU A 237 -24.10 12.07 17.43
C GLU A 237 -23.28 13.13 16.70
N LEU A 238 -23.88 13.78 15.70
CA LEU A 238 -23.28 14.92 15.02
C LEU A 238 -22.99 16.07 15.97
N ARG A 239 -23.96 16.48 16.82
CA ARG A 239 -23.72 17.52 17.84
C ARG A 239 -22.62 17.15 18.83
N ALA A 240 -22.55 15.89 19.28
CA ALA A 240 -21.51 15.42 20.19
C ALA A 240 -20.13 15.35 19.53
N ALA A 241 -20.08 14.94 18.26
CA ALA A 241 -18.87 14.90 17.45
C ALA A 241 -18.34 16.31 17.18
N LEU A 242 -19.21 17.21 16.71
CA LEU A 242 -18.90 18.62 16.51
C LEU A 242 -18.49 19.29 17.82
N ALA A 243 -19.16 19.01 18.94
CA ALA A 243 -18.78 19.56 20.24
C ALA A 243 -17.32 19.22 20.62
N LYS A 244 -16.79 18.05 20.23
CA LYS A 244 -15.37 17.74 20.44
C LYS A 244 -14.43 18.58 19.58
N LEU A 245 -14.89 19.08 18.44
CA LEU A 245 -14.16 20.07 17.64
C LEU A 245 -14.28 21.49 18.23
N TYR A 246 -15.40 21.79 18.90
CA TYR A 246 -15.69 23.12 19.49
C TYR A 246 -15.12 23.37 20.89
N VAL A 247 -14.77 22.34 21.68
CA VAL A 247 -14.29 22.55 23.06
C VAL A 247 -12.84 23.05 23.05
N ASP A 248 -12.73 24.34 22.79
CA ASP A 248 -11.61 25.22 23.13
C ASP A 248 -12.10 26.40 23.99
N SER A 249 -12.94 26.10 24.99
CA SER A 249 -13.30 27.07 26.04
C SER A 249 -13.63 26.33 27.32
N GLY A 250 -12.61 26.06 28.15
CA GLY A 250 -12.68 25.99 29.62
C GLY A 250 -13.85 25.27 30.31
N ALA A 251 -14.60 24.40 29.64
CA ALA A 251 -15.74 23.73 30.23
C ALA A 251 -15.24 22.55 31.05
N VAL A 252 -15.25 22.74 32.37
CA VAL A 252 -15.15 21.70 33.40
C VAL A 252 -15.96 20.48 32.94
N PRO A 253 -15.44 19.24 33.03
CA PRO A 253 -16.24 18.07 32.77
C PRO A 253 -17.48 18.15 33.67
N SER A 254 -18.67 18.16 33.07
CA SER A 254 -19.89 18.13 33.87
C SER A 254 -19.76 16.96 34.85
N THR A 255 -19.91 17.30 36.13
CA THR A 255 -19.87 16.42 37.29
C THR A 255 -20.38 15.03 36.91
N THR A 256 -19.60 13.99 37.20
CA THR A 256 -19.96 12.59 37.02
C THR A 256 -21.32 12.31 37.66
N THR A 257 -22.40 12.49 36.90
CA THR A 257 -23.72 12.01 37.27
C THR A 257 -23.60 10.49 37.34
N ARG A 258 -23.65 9.98 38.56
CA ARG A 258 -23.61 8.56 38.88
C ARG A 258 -24.64 7.85 37.99
N GLU A 259 -24.16 7.08 37.03
CA GLU A 259 -25.02 6.36 36.07
C GLU A 259 -26.08 5.55 36.82
N SER A 260 -27.33 5.57 36.35
CA SER A 260 -28.38 4.78 36.99
C SER A 260 -28.06 3.29 36.91
N SER A 261 -28.33 2.57 38.01
CA SER A 261 -28.02 1.15 38.19
C SER A 261 -28.57 0.24 37.08
N ASP A 262 -29.65 0.66 36.44
CA ASP A 262 -30.33 -0.11 35.39
C ASP A 262 -29.59 -0.07 34.04
N ILE A 263 -28.77 0.95 33.79
CA ILE A 263 -28.02 1.10 32.53
C ILE A 263 -26.71 0.30 32.57
N ARG A 264 -26.13 0.11 33.75
CA ARG A 264 -24.95 -0.75 33.95
C ARG A 264 -25.27 -2.24 33.78
N LYS A 265 -26.53 -2.64 34.04
CA LYS A 265 -26.99 -4.03 33.95
C LYS A 265 -27.35 -4.48 32.51
N VAL A 266 -27.43 -3.56 31.55
CA VAL A 266 -27.73 -3.88 30.14
C VAL A 266 -26.55 -4.61 29.51
N LYS A 267 -26.83 -5.74 28.85
CA LYS A 267 -25.81 -6.52 28.13
C LYS A 267 -25.28 -5.72 26.95
N THR A 268 -23.99 -5.87 26.62
CA THR A 268 -23.35 -5.16 25.50
C THR A 268 -24.03 -5.43 24.14
N THR A 269 -24.61 -6.62 23.96
CA THR A 269 -25.39 -6.99 22.76
C THR A 269 -26.72 -6.24 22.63
N GLU A 270 -27.25 -5.70 23.72
CA GLU A 270 -28.54 -4.99 23.79
C GLU A 270 -28.36 -3.46 23.72
N LEU A 271 -27.11 -2.97 23.70
CA LEU A 271 -26.84 -1.55 23.57
C LEU A 271 -27.11 -1.08 22.12
N PRO A 272 -27.63 0.14 21.91
CA PRO A 272 -27.86 0.67 20.57
C PRO A 272 -26.53 0.73 19.79
N PRO A 273 -26.51 0.40 18.49
CA PRO A 273 -25.31 0.55 17.67
C PRO A 273 -24.96 2.03 17.50
N LEU A 274 -23.68 2.31 17.26
CA LEU A 274 -23.20 3.62 16.83
C LEU A 274 -23.25 3.69 15.30
N GLU A 275 -23.69 4.82 14.78
CA GLU A 275 -23.78 5.06 13.34
C GLU A 275 -22.62 5.94 12.89
N HIS A 276 -22.29 5.88 11.61
CA HIS A 276 -21.30 6.77 11.03
C HIS A 276 -21.83 8.21 11.03
N VAL A 277 -21.05 9.10 11.64
CA VAL A 277 -21.18 10.56 11.46
C VAL A 277 -20.19 11.03 10.40
N PHE A 278 -19.06 10.35 10.33
CA PHE A 278 -17.92 10.59 9.46
C PHE A 278 -17.42 9.24 8.91
N ALA A 279 -16.50 9.27 7.95
CA ALA A 279 -16.14 8.10 7.14
C ALA A 279 -15.66 6.91 7.98
N GLU A 280 -14.69 7.11 8.89
CA GLU A 280 -14.20 6.02 9.77
C GLU A 280 -15.08 5.78 11.01
N GLY A 281 -16.01 6.69 11.33
CA GLY A 281 -16.87 6.53 12.50
C GLY A 281 -17.47 7.83 13.02
N LEU A 282 -17.25 8.11 14.31
CA LEU A 282 -17.87 9.27 14.99
C LEU A 282 -17.08 10.57 14.88
N TYR A 283 -15.81 10.51 14.48
CA TYR A 283 -14.91 11.66 14.53
C TYR A 283 -14.47 12.03 13.13
N PHE A 284 -14.38 13.33 12.87
CA PHE A 284 -13.81 13.87 11.65
C PHE A 284 -12.31 13.59 11.62
N THR A 285 -11.84 12.85 10.63
CA THR A 285 -10.42 12.49 10.49
C THR A 285 -9.87 12.88 9.13
N LEU A 286 -8.58 12.61 8.91
CA LEU A 286 -7.91 12.82 7.63
C LEU A 286 -8.61 12.05 6.49
N THR A 287 -9.24 10.91 6.77
CA THR A 287 -10.04 10.18 5.79
C THR A 287 -11.17 11.06 5.22
N ASP A 288 -11.88 11.82 6.05
CA ASP A 288 -12.94 12.71 5.57
C ASP A 288 -12.39 13.84 4.69
N VAL A 289 -11.24 14.40 5.08
CA VAL A 289 -10.53 15.45 4.33
C VAL A 289 -10.10 14.94 2.95
N VAL A 290 -9.64 13.68 2.85
CA VAL A 290 -9.25 13.06 1.58
C VAL A 290 -10.46 12.77 0.70
N LEU A 291 -11.55 12.27 1.29
CA LEU A 291 -12.74 11.89 0.54
C LEU A 291 -13.49 13.11 0.00
N LEU A 292 -13.55 14.22 0.75
CA LEU A 292 -14.42 15.35 0.41
C LEU A 292 -14.19 15.92 -1.00
N PRO A 293 -12.96 16.25 -1.45
CA PRO A 293 -12.74 16.74 -2.82
C PRO A 293 -13.16 15.73 -3.90
N CYS A 294 -12.86 14.43 -3.66
CA CYS A 294 -13.24 13.36 -4.57
C CYS A 294 -14.77 13.25 -4.71
N ILE A 295 -15.46 13.17 -3.58
CA ILE A 295 -16.93 13.00 -3.56
C ILE A 295 -17.62 14.27 -4.07
N HIS A 296 -17.11 15.46 -3.75
CA HIS A 296 -17.66 16.71 -4.27
C HIS A 296 -17.64 16.76 -5.81
N GLN A 297 -16.50 16.42 -6.44
CA GLN A 297 -16.40 16.42 -7.90
C GLN A 297 -17.31 15.35 -8.52
N TYR A 298 -17.36 14.16 -7.91
CA TYR A 298 -18.25 13.09 -8.37
C TYR A 298 -19.73 13.50 -8.30
N LEU A 299 -20.19 14.01 -7.15
CA LEU A 299 -21.57 14.44 -6.97
C LEU A 299 -21.95 15.59 -7.90
N SER A 300 -21.03 16.54 -8.14
CA SER A 300 -21.24 17.66 -9.05
C SER A 300 -21.44 17.17 -10.50
N SER A 301 -20.63 16.21 -10.95
CA SER A 301 -20.77 15.55 -12.26
C SER A 301 -22.06 14.73 -12.34
N LEU A 302 -22.38 13.97 -11.29
CA LEU A 302 -23.58 13.13 -11.27
C LEU A 302 -24.85 13.98 -11.31
N GLN A 303 -24.88 15.12 -10.61
CA GLN A 303 -26.04 16.01 -10.61
C GLN A 303 -26.29 16.66 -11.99
N SER A 304 -25.25 16.86 -12.81
CA SER A 304 -25.39 17.39 -14.17
C SER A 304 -25.76 16.33 -15.22
N HIS A 305 -25.44 15.05 -14.99
CA HIS A 305 -25.55 14.01 -16.01
C HIS A 305 -26.52 12.86 -15.67
N ASP A 306 -26.66 12.49 -14.40
CA ASP A 306 -27.57 11.43 -13.93
C ASP A 306 -28.03 11.66 -12.47
N ALA A 307 -28.89 12.65 -12.26
CA ALA A 307 -29.39 12.97 -10.92
C ALA A 307 -30.18 11.81 -10.26
N SER A 308 -30.64 10.82 -11.04
CA SER A 308 -31.41 9.68 -10.55
C SER A 308 -30.53 8.70 -9.76
N ALA A 309 -29.27 8.56 -10.15
CA ALA A 309 -28.26 7.74 -9.47
C ALA A 309 -28.01 8.16 -8.02
N LEU A 310 -28.27 9.43 -7.65
CA LEU A 310 -28.13 9.93 -6.29
C LEU A 310 -29.01 9.18 -5.28
N SER A 311 -30.15 8.63 -5.74
CA SER A 311 -31.04 7.81 -4.89
C SER A 311 -30.40 6.51 -4.39
N GLN A 312 -29.31 6.06 -5.02
CA GLN A 312 -28.58 4.85 -4.64
C GLN A 312 -27.44 5.13 -3.63
N LEU A 313 -27.21 6.40 -3.28
CA LEU A 313 -26.12 6.83 -2.39
C LEU A 313 -26.61 7.68 -1.18
N PRO A 314 -27.68 7.27 -0.46
CA PRO A 314 -28.25 8.08 0.61
C PRO A 314 -27.29 8.32 1.79
N LEU A 315 -26.46 7.35 2.16
CA LEU A 315 -25.54 7.48 3.29
C LEU A 315 -24.33 8.35 2.94
N LEU A 316 -23.81 8.22 1.71
CA LEU A 316 -22.76 9.10 1.20
C LEU A 316 -23.25 10.55 1.10
N LEU A 317 -24.49 10.78 0.67
CA LEU A 317 -25.10 12.11 0.68
C LEU A 317 -25.23 12.67 2.09
N ARG A 318 -25.70 11.85 3.04
CA ARG A 318 -25.76 12.23 4.46
C ARG A 318 -24.38 12.61 5.00
N TRP A 319 -23.36 11.78 4.75
CA TRP A 319 -21.97 12.06 5.12
C TRP A 319 -21.48 13.38 4.50
N TYR A 320 -21.75 13.60 3.21
CA TYR A 320 -21.33 14.82 2.50
C TYR A 320 -21.98 16.07 3.09
N LEU A 321 -23.22 16.00 3.57
CA LEU A 321 -23.87 17.11 4.27
C LEU A 321 -23.28 17.34 5.67
N GLN A 322 -23.00 16.27 6.41
CA GLN A 322 -22.40 16.36 7.75
C GLN A 322 -21.00 16.97 7.73
N VAL A 323 -20.18 16.61 6.72
CA VAL A 323 -18.84 17.18 6.55
C VAL A 323 -18.87 18.69 6.31
N GLN A 324 -19.92 19.22 5.68
CA GLN A 324 -20.07 20.67 5.45
C GLN A 324 -20.32 21.45 6.75
N GLU A 325 -20.83 20.80 7.81
CA GLU A 325 -21.04 21.44 9.11
C GLU A 325 -19.75 21.60 9.93
N VAL A 326 -18.63 21.02 9.47
CA VAL A 326 -17.33 21.13 10.13
C VAL A 326 -16.78 22.55 9.90
N PRO A 327 -16.47 23.36 10.94
CA PRO A 327 -16.16 24.79 10.79
C PRO A 327 -15.07 25.16 9.78
N GLY A 328 -14.01 24.35 9.68
CA GLY A 328 -12.90 24.59 8.74
C GLY A 328 -13.21 24.22 7.30
N VAL A 329 -14.23 23.39 7.05
CA VAL A 329 -14.52 22.83 5.73
C VAL A 329 -15.07 23.87 4.76
N PRO A 330 -16.11 24.68 5.09
CA PRO A 330 -16.63 25.69 4.15
C PRO A 330 -15.57 26.70 3.71
N ARG A 331 -14.73 27.15 4.63
CA ARG A 331 -13.61 28.07 4.37
C ARG A 331 -12.60 27.46 3.41
N ALA A 332 -12.15 26.24 3.67
CA ALA A 332 -11.19 25.54 2.82
C ALA A 332 -11.76 25.24 1.43
N ALA A 333 -13.02 24.80 1.37
CA ALA A 333 -13.70 24.51 0.12
C ALA A 333 -13.83 25.76 -0.76
N GLN A 334 -14.26 26.88 -0.18
CA GLN A 334 -14.34 28.15 -0.88
C GLN A 334 -12.97 28.59 -1.44
N ALA A 335 -11.90 28.43 -0.66
CA ALA A 335 -10.55 28.77 -1.08
C ALA A 335 -10.05 27.88 -2.23
N CYS A 336 -10.47 26.62 -2.28
CA CYS A 336 -10.17 25.66 -3.34
C CYS A 336 -11.17 25.70 -4.52
N GLY A 337 -12.03 26.72 -4.60
CA GLY A 337 -13.01 26.85 -5.68
C GLY A 337 -14.11 25.79 -5.68
N MET A 338 -14.30 25.08 -4.56
CA MET A 338 -15.35 24.08 -4.37
C MET A 338 -16.63 24.75 -3.86
N ALA A 339 -17.63 24.84 -4.73
CA ALA A 339 -18.95 25.37 -4.37
C ALA A 339 -19.79 24.26 -3.70
N LEU A 340 -19.63 24.12 -2.38
CA LEU A 340 -20.40 23.15 -1.60
C LEU A 340 -21.90 23.49 -1.69
N SER A 341 -22.67 22.60 -2.31
CA SER A 341 -24.12 22.72 -2.45
C SER A 341 -24.81 21.42 -2.06
N THR A 342 -26.01 21.53 -1.51
CA THR A 342 -26.90 20.39 -1.23
C THR A 342 -27.37 19.78 -2.55
N PRO A 343 -27.02 18.52 -2.85
CA PRO A 343 -27.51 17.85 -4.05
C PRO A 343 -29.04 17.71 -3.98
N LYS A 344 -29.76 18.03 -5.07
CA LYS A 344 -31.22 17.93 -5.14
C LYS A 344 -31.65 16.48 -5.36
N ALA A 345 -31.59 15.66 -4.31
CA ALA A 345 -32.27 14.36 -4.25
C ALA A 345 -32.37 13.94 -2.78
N LEU A 346 -33.39 14.41 -2.06
CA LEU A 346 -33.73 13.82 -0.76
C LEU A 346 -34.96 12.92 -0.93
N PRO A 347 -34.85 11.60 -0.67
CA PRO A 347 -36.02 10.75 -0.55
C PRO A 347 -36.74 11.06 0.77
N THR A 348 -38.00 11.48 0.70
CA THR A 348 -38.90 11.65 1.86
C THR A 348 -39.50 10.32 2.34
N GLY A 349 -38.71 9.25 2.41
CA GLY A 349 -39.20 7.92 2.81
C GLY A 349 -38.18 7.12 3.63
N PRO A 350 -38.65 6.22 4.52
CA PRO A 350 -37.75 5.35 5.29
C PRO A 350 -36.91 4.48 4.34
N PRO A 351 -35.68 4.09 4.74
CA PRO A 351 -34.77 3.34 3.90
C PRO A 351 -35.42 2.01 3.50
N THR A 352 -35.82 1.90 2.24
CA THR A 352 -36.20 0.62 1.67
C THR A 352 -34.89 -0.03 1.23
N ILE A 353 -34.45 -1.04 1.96
CA ILE A 353 -33.37 -1.92 1.52
C ILE A 353 -33.90 -2.55 0.23
N ALA A 354 -33.47 -2.02 -0.92
CA ALA A 354 -33.70 -2.68 -2.20
C ALA A 354 -32.98 -4.02 -2.14
N GLU A 355 -33.72 -5.11 -2.17
CA GLU A 355 -33.17 -6.45 -2.31
C GLU A 355 -32.19 -6.46 -3.47
N ALA A 356 -30.93 -6.74 -3.16
CA ALA A 356 -29.86 -6.79 -4.12
C ALA A 356 -30.24 -7.74 -5.26
N ARG A 357 -30.30 -7.23 -6.49
CA ARG A 357 -30.18 -8.07 -7.67
C ARG A 357 -28.84 -8.80 -7.55
N GLN A 358 -28.92 -10.12 -7.37
CA GLN A 358 -27.78 -11.03 -7.38
C GLN A 358 -26.88 -10.70 -8.58
N PRO A 359 -25.64 -10.25 -8.36
CA PRO A 359 -24.64 -10.25 -9.42
C PRO A 359 -24.36 -11.71 -9.78
N SER A 360 -24.25 -11.99 -11.08
CA SER A 360 -23.60 -13.20 -11.56
C SER A 360 -22.29 -13.41 -10.78
N GLN A 361 -22.06 -14.64 -10.31
CA GLN A 361 -20.92 -15.06 -9.50
C GLN A 361 -19.58 -14.73 -10.18
N ALA A 362 -19.12 -13.50 -10.02
CA ALA A 362 -17.78 -13.02 -10.32
C ALA A 362 -17.59 -11.72 -9.54
N ASN A 363 -16.68 -11.73 -8.57
CA ASN A 363 -16.24 -10.59 -7.71
C ASN A 363 -16.74 -10.52 -6.25
N GLN A 364 -17.26 -11.60 -5.69
CA GLN A 364 -17.21 -11.82 -4.23
C GLN A 364 -16.12 -12.82 -3.89
N GLU A 365 -14.87 -12.36 -3.83
CA GLU A 365 -13.90 -13.00 -2.92
C GLU A 365 -13.99 -12.28 -1.57
N SER A 366 -15.11 -12.48 -0.88
CA SER A 366 -15.04 -12.56 0.57
C SER A 366 -14.17 -13.77 0.87
N LEU A 367 -13.05 -13.59 1.57
CA LEU A 367 -12.40 -14.69 2.26
C LEU A 367 -13.37 -15.22 3.32
N GLU A 368 -14.35 -16.02 2.89
CA GLU A 368 -14.88 -17.06 3.74
C GLU A 368 -13.72 -18.00 3.98
N THR A 369 -13.09 -17.84 5.14
CA THR A 369 -12.28 -18.89 5.72
C THR A 369 -13.17 -20.13 5.81
N THR A 370 -13.06 -21.01 4.83
CA THR A 370 -13.19 -22.44 5.09
C THR A 370 -12.43 -22.68 6.38
N LYS A 371 -13.05 -23.38 7.33
CA LYS A 371 -12.32 -23.95 8.48
C LYS A 371 -11.38 -25.04 7.95
N ASP A 372 -10.51 -24.71 7.00
CA ASP A 372 -9.30 -25.44 6.77
C ASP A 372 -8.54 -25.39 8.08
N VAL A 373 -8.13 -26.58 8.51
CA VAL A 373 -7.36 -26.79 9.72
C VAL A 373 -6.20 -25.79 9.69
N HIS A 374 -6.33 -24.70 10.45
CA HIS A 374 -5.28 -23.70 10.55
C HIS A 374 -3.99 -24.46 10.85
N PHE A 375 -3.00 -24.33 9.99
CA PHE A 375 -1.70 -24.89 10.25
C PHE A 375 -1.15 -24.24 11.52
N VAL A 376 -1.31 -24.91 12.67
CA VAL A 376 -0.73 -24.50 13.95
C VAL A 376 0.72 -24.99 13.95
N GLY A 377 1.56 -24.34 13.17
CA GLY A 377 2.99 -24.61 13.09
C GLY A 377 3.77 -23.32 12.87
N GLY A 378 4.52 -22.89 13.88
CA GLY A 378 5.55 -21.87 13.67
C GLY A 378 6.76 -22.47 12.93
N PRO A 379 7.74 -21.66 12.50
CA PRO A 379 8.95 -22.14 11.83
C PRO A 379 9.64 -23.26 12.61
N ARG A 380 9.67 -23.17 13.95
CA ARG A 380 10.28 -24.17 14.84
C ARG A 380 9.56 -25.53 14.78
N PRO A 381 8.24 -25.63 15.07
CA PRO A 381 7.49 -26.88 14.88
C PRO A 381 7.65 -27.49 13.49
N THR A 382 7.64 -26.69 12.43
CA THR A 382 7.84 -27.17 11.06
C THR A 382 9.24 -27.75 10.86
N MET A 383 10.28 -27.04 11.31
CA MET A 383 11.67 -27.53 11.21
C MET A 383 11.90 -28.79 12.03
N THR A 384 11.31 -28.90 13.22
CA THR A 384 11.37 -30.11 14.02
C THR A 384 10.76 -31.28 13.27
N LYS A 385 9.56 -31.12 12.68
CA LYS A 385 8.91 -32.17 11.88
C LYS A 385 9.72 -32.56 10.64
N LEU A 386 10.32 -31.60 9.94
CA LEU A 386 11.19 -31.86 8.78
C LEU A 386 12.40 -32.69 9.20
N LYS A 387 13.06 -32.30 10.30
CA LYS A 387 14.21 -33.03 10.84
C LYS A 387 13.83 -34.43 11.33
N GLU A 388 12.71 -34.57 12.04
CA GLU A 388 12.16 -35.88 12.44
C GLU A 388 11.83 -36.77 11.24
N SER A 389 11.49 -36.16 10.10
CA SER A 389 11.24 -36.85 8.83
C SER A 389 12.52 -37.09 8.00
N GLY A 390 13.71 -36.81 8.55
CA GLY A 390 14.99 -36.98 7.87
C GLY A 390 15.27 -35.95 6.77
N ILE A 391 14.50 -34.85 6.71
CA ILE A 391 14.68 -33.77 5.75
C ILE A 391 15.53 -32.68 6.40
N GLU A 392 16.78 -32.57 5.96
CA GLU A 392 17.72 -31.54 6.42
C GLU A 392 18.00 -30.49 5.34
N ALA A 393 18.28 -29.26 5.76
CA ALA A 393 18.67 -28.20 4.85
C ALA A 393 20.14 -28.39 4.42
N VAL A 394 20.38 -28.46 3.11
CA VAL A 394 21.73 -28.45 2.54
C VAL A 394 22.12 -27.01 2.22
N PHE A 395 23.27 -26.58 2.75
CA PHE A 395 23.78 -25.23 2.53
C PHE A 395 24.79 -25.22 1.39
N SER A 396 24.59 -24.30 0.45
CA SER A 396 25.61 -23.98 -0.55
C SER A 396 26.71 -23.11 0.07
N PRO A 397 27.97 -23.20 -0.39
CA PRO A 397 29.00 -22.27 -0.01
C PRO A 397 28.63 -20.84 -0.45
N HIS A 398 29.15 -19.84 0.26
CA HIS A 398 28.98 -18.44 -0.11
C HIS A 398 29.58 -18.19 -1.51
N PRO A 399 28.89 -17.47 -2.43
CA PRO A 399 29.40 -17.23 -3.78
C PRO A 399 30.73 -16.48 -3.81
N CYS A 400 30.94 -15.59 -2.84
CA CYS A 400 32.16 -14.80 -2.68
C CYS A 400 32.83 -15.15 -1.32
N PRO A 401 33.41 -16.34 -1.12
CA PRO A 401 33.82 -16.80 0.21
C PRO A 401 35.02 -16.02 0.79
N SER A 402 35.79 -15.35 -0.07
CA SER A 402 36.91 -14.48 0.30
C SER A 402 36.49 -13.06 0.65
N TRP A 403 35.23 -12.67 0.38
CA TRP A 403 34.76 -11.31 0.55
C TRP A 403 34.11 -11.14 1.93
N THR A 404 34.61 -10.19 2.72
CA THR A 404 34.02 -9.80 4.00
C THR A 404 34.26 -8.32 4.27
N LEU A 405 33.31 -7.66 4.91
CA LEU A 405 33.52 -6.28 5.36
C LEU A 405 34.45 -6.26 6.57
N PRO A 406 35.43 -5.34 6.62
CA PRO A 406 36.35 -5.23 7.74
C PRO A 406 35.68 -4.46 8.89
N TRP A 407 34.69 -5.10 9.53
CA TRP A 407 33.80 -4.50 10.53
C TRP A 407 34.52 -3.79 11.68
N ASP A 408 35.70 -4.27 12.07
CA ASP A 408 36.50 -3.69 13.16
C ASP A 408 37.20 -2.39 12.77
N SER A 409 37.34 -2.13 11.46
CA SER A 409 37.95 -0.91 10.90
C SER A 409 36.92 0.11 10.42
N LEU A 410 35.65 -0.30 10.28
CA LEU A 410 34.58 0.58 9.81
C LEU A 410 34.13 1.52 10.94
N PRO A 411 33.73 2.76 10.61
CA PRO A 411 33.16 3.67 11.60
C PRO A 411 31.95 3.07 12.32
N GLU A 412 31.76 3.41 13.59
CA GLU A 412 30.68 2.86 14.42
C GLU A 412 29.29 3.06 13.80
N ALA A 413 29.06 4.21 13.17
CA ALA A 413 27.80 4.53 12.49
C ALA A 413 27.50 3.62 11.27
N VAL A 414 28.47 2.91 10.70
CA VAL A 414 28.25 1.87 9.67
C VAL A 414 27.81 0.55 10.33
N ASN A 415 28.25 0.29 11.57
CA ASN A 415 28.05 -0.97 12.24
C ASN A 415 26.62 -1.11 12.79
N PRO A 416 25.95 -2.27 12.63
CA PRO A 416 24.64 -2.51 13.22
C PRO A 416 24.59 -2.47 14.77
N THR A 417 25.72 -2.42 15.46
CA THR A 417 25.81 -2.35 16.94
C THR A 417 25.15 -1.10 17.54
N GLU A 418 25.15 0.01 16.81
CA GLU A 418 24.51 1.28 17.24
C GLU A 418 23.00 1.13 17.51
N GLY A 419 22.37 0.09 16.96
CA GLY A 419 20.95 -0.22 17.16
C GLY A 419 20.56 -0.75 18.55
N LYS A 420 21.43 -0.62 19.57
CA LYS A 420 21.24 -1.18 20.93
C LYS A 420 20.91 -2.68 20.91
N MET A 421 21.49 -3.41 19.97
CA MET A 421 21.30 -4.85 19.83
C MET A 421 22.31 -5.60 20.69
N SER A 422 21.95 -6.78 21.20
CA SER A 422 22.92 -7.65 21.87
C SER A 422 24.03 -8.08 20.91
N ASP A 423 25.22 -8.38 21.43
CA ASP A 423 26.40 -8.74 20.64
C ASP A 423 26.13 -9.90 19.67
N VAL A 424 25.38 -10.90 20.12
CA VAL A 424 24.98 -12.05 19.31
C VAL A 424 24.07 -11.62 18.14
N ARG A 425 23.15 -10.68 18.40
CA ARG A 425 22.25 -10.15 17.37
C ARG A 425 23.01 -9.26 16.38
N ALA A 426 23.96 -8.47 16.86
CA ALA A 426 24.83 -7.66 16.02
C ALA A 426 25.72 -8.54 15.12
N ALA A 427 26.32 -9.60 15.66
CA ALA A 427 27.11 -10.56 14.89
C ALA A 427 26.29 -11.21 13.76
N ARG A 428 25.07 -11.69 14.07
CA ARG A 428 24.15 -12.24 13.04
C ARG A 428 23.77 -11.19 11.99
N LYS A 429 23.54 -9.94 12.41
CA LYS A 429 23.23 -8.86 11.48
C LYS A 429 24.41 -8.58 10.54
N ARG A 430 25.64 -8.51 11.07
CA ARG A 430 26.86 -8.36 10.26
C ARG A 430 27.01 -9.47 9.22
N GLN A 431 26.71 -10.72 9.58
CA GLN A 431 26.71 -11.84 8.63
C GLN A 431 25.66 -11.68 7.53
N GLN A 432 24.44 -11.24 7.87
CA GLN A 432 23.40 -10.94 6.87
C GLN A 432 23.85 -9.83 5.92
N LEU A 433 24.42 -8.75 6.46
CA LEU A 433 24.91 -7.62 5.68
C LEU A 433 26.07 -8.03 4.77
N ASN A 434 27.02 -8.83 5.26
CA ASN A 434 28.12 -9.35 4.45
C ASN A 434 27.59 -10.06 3.21
N ASN A 435 26.62 -10.96 3.35
CA ASN A 435 26.12 -11.73 2.21
C ASN A 435 25.44 -10.85 1.17
N LEU A 436 24.58 -9.91 1.61
CA LEU A 436 23.87 -9.03 0.67
C LEU A 436 24.85 -8.07 -0.02
N VAL A 437 25.74 -7.44 0.74
CA VAL A 437 26.69 -6.46 0.21
C VAL A 437 27.70 -7.12 -0.74
N ALA A 438 28.12 -8.36 -0.46
CA ALA A 438 28.99 -9.12 -1.38
C ALA A 438 28.36 -9.23 -2.77
N MET A 439 27.11 -9.72 -2.82
CA MET A 439 26.38 -9.91 -4.07
C MET A 439 26.16 -8.59 -4.80
N VAL A 440 25.78 -7.54 -4.09
CA VAL A 440 25.58 -6.22 -4.71
C VAL A 440 26.89 -5.64 -5.23
N THR A 441 28.00 -5.81 -4.51
CA THR A 441 29.33 -5.33 -4.92
C THR A 441 29.81 -6.04 -6.19
N GLU A 442 29.50 -7.33 -6.35
CA GLU A 442 29.82 -8.07 -7.57
C GLU A 442 29.00 -7.61 -8.78
N LEU A 443 27.76 -7.17 -8.55
CA LEU A 443 26.82 -6.75 -9.60
C LEU A 443 26.98 -5.26 -9.99
N ALA A 444 27.30 -4.40 -9.02
CA ALA A 444 27.29 -2.96 -9.18
C ALA A 444 28.46 -2.44 -10.02
N ARG A 445 28.17 -1.41 -10.82
CA ARG A 445 29.13 -0.66 -11.63
C ARG A 445 29.11 0.81 -11.23
N PRO A 446 30.23 1.55 -11.38
CA PRO A 446 30.24 3.00 -11.18
C PRO A 446 29.12 3.69 -11.97
N GLY A 447 28.38 4.58 -11.32
CA GLY A 447 27.20 5.26 -11.88
C GLY A 447 25.88 4.50 -11.70
N ASP A 448 25.88 3.26 -11.21
CA ASP A 448 24.65 2.53 -10.94
C ASP A 448 23.86 3.17 -9.79
N THR A 449 22.54 2.98 -9.86
CA THR A 449 21.59 3.34 -8.79
C THR A 449 21.13 2.08 -8.10
N VAL A 450 21.39 2.01 -6.79
CA VAL A 450 21.02 0.90 -5.91
C VAL A 450 19.89 1.36 -4.99
N VAL A 451 18.80 0.61 -4.94
CA VAL A 451 17.63 0.92 -4.11
C VAL A 451 17.48 -0.12 -3.01
N ASP A 452 17.59 0.31 -1.74
CA ASP A 452 17.31 -0.52 -0.56
C ASP A 452 15.83 -0.37 -0.18
N PHE A 453 15.02 -1.36 -0.57
CA PHE A 453 13.59 -1.41 -0.27
C PHE A 453 13.35 -1.99 1.13
N CYS A 454 12.40 -1.39 1.86
CA CYS A 454 12.16 -1.70 3.27
C CYS A 454 13.44 -1.53 4.10
N SER A 455 14.19 -0.44 3.85
CA SER A 455 15.54 -0.23 4.38
C SER A 455 15.61 -0.14 5.91
N GLY A 456 14.49 0.15 6.57
CA GLY A 456 14.44 0.41 7.99
C GLY A 456 15.37 1.55 8.38
N GLY A 457 16.29 1.28 9.32
CA GLY A 457 17.34 2.22 9.75
C GLY A 457 18.54 2.33 8.82
N GLY A 458 18.45 1.81 7.58
CA GLY A 458 19.52 1.90 6.58
C GLY A 458 20.69 0.93 6.79
N HIS A 459 20.47 -0.21 7.45
CA HIS A 459 21.58 -1.12 7.77
C HIS A 459 22.29 -1.68 6.52
N VAL A 460 21.56 -1.89 5.43
CA VAL A 460 22.14 -2.35 4.16
C VAL A 460 22.56 -1.15 3.32
N GLY A 461 21.64 -0.21 3.07
CA GLY A 461 21.90 0.96 2.25
C GLY A 461 23.07 1.85 2.71
N ILE A 462 23.27 2.06 4.02
CA ILE A 462 24.39 2.87 4.54
C ILE A 462 25.73 2.18 4.25
N VAL A 463 25.79 0.86 4.44
CA VAL A 463 27.00 0.08 4.15
C VAL A 463 27.31 0.14 2.66
N LEU A 464 26.30 -0.06 1.81
CA LEU A 464 26.44 0.03 0.36
C LEU A 464 26.93 1.40 -0.09
N ALA A 465 26.34 2.48 0.45
CA ALA A 465 26.75 3.85 0.11
C ALA A 465 28.20 4.13 0.50
N HIS A 466 28.64 3.59 1.64
CA HIS A 466 30.02 3.72 2.10
C HIS A 466 31.00 2.89 1.26
N THR A 467 30.64 1.68 0.85
CA THR A 467 31.53 0.79 0.07
C THR A 467 31.54 1.07 -1.43
N LEU A 468 30.49 1.71 -1.96
CA LEU A 468 30.30 2.01 -3.37
C LEU A 468 30.13 3.53 -3.56
N PRO A 469 31.19 4.33 -3.37
CA PRO A 469 31.11 5.80 -3.43
C PRO A 469 30.71 6.33 -4.81
N ASP A 470 31.00 5.58 -5.88
CA ASP A 470 30.66 5.93 -7.25
C ASP A 470 29.23 5.51 -7.67
N CYS A 471 28.49 4.83 -6.78
CA CYS A 471 27.09 4.47 -7.00
C CYS A 471 26.17 5.41 -6.22
N GLN A 472 24.97 5.64 -6.74
CA GLN A 472 23.90 6.32 -6.01
C GLN A 472 23.09 5.30 -5.22
N VAL A 473 22.89 5.53 -3.92
CA VAL A 473 22.07 4.66 -3.07
C VAL A 473 20.80 5.39 -2.64
N ILE A 474 19.65 4.72 -2.71
CA ILE A 474 18.35 5.27 -2.30
C ILE A 474 17.71 4.32 -1.28
N LEU A 475 17.34 4.83 -0.12
CA LEU A 475 16.69 4.08 0.95
C LEU A 475 15.19 4.38 0.95
N ILE A 476 14.37 3.35 0.80
CA ILE A 476 12.91 3.46 0.79
C ILE A 476 12.33 2.77 2.02
N GLU A 477 11.61 3.52 2.85
CA GLU A 477 10.99 3.02 4.08
C GLU A 477 9.70 3.77 4.38
N ASN A 478 8.66 3.07 4.85
CA ASN A 478 7.40 3.72 5.21
C ASN A 478 7.45 4.29 6.65
N LYS A 479 8.19 3.63 7.55
CA LYS A 479 8.33 4.04 8.95
C LYS A 479 9.33 5.19 9.10
N GLU A 480 8.79 6.41 9.18
CA GLU A 480 9.54 7.66 9.35
C GLU A 480 10.63 7.57 10.43
N GLU A 481 10.30 7.08 11.63
CA GLU A 481 11.26 7.10 12.74
C GLU A 481 12.48 6.22 12.45
N SER A 482 12.33 5.17 11.62
CA SER A 482 13.44 4.33 11.17
C SER A 482 14.30 5.06 10.15
N LEU A 483 13.69 5.71 9.17
CA LEU A 483 14.39 6.42 8.12
C LEU A 483 15.16 7.62 8.68
N LEU A 484 14.60 8.34 9.65
CA LEU A 484 15.28 9.43 10.37
C LEU A 484 16.55 8.97 11.10
N ARG A 485 16.52 7.77 11.73
CA ARG A 485 17.74 7.18 12.31
C ARG A 485 18.80 6.91 11.24
N GLY A 486 18.38 6.43 10.07
CA GLY A 486 19.29 6.25 8.93
C GLY A 486 19.90 7.57 8.46
N LYS A 487 19.09 8.63 8.35
CA LYS A 487 19.54 9.98 7.96
C LYS A 487 20.60 10.54 8.91
N VAL A 488 20.40 10.42 10.22
CA VAL A 488 21.38 10.88 11.23
C VAL A 488 22.70 10.12 11.07
N ARG A 489 22.65 8.79 11.00
CA ARG A 489 23.84 7.94 10.82
C ARG A 489 24.61 8.25 9.54
N SER A 490 23.91 8.48 8.43
CA SER A 490 24.56 8.86 7.18
C SER A 490 25.20 10.24 7.21
N ALA A 491 24.60 11.19 7.95
CA ALA A 491 25.16 12.53 8.13
C ALA A 491 26.44 12.49 8.97
N GLU A 492 26.49 11.68 10.04
CA GLU A 492 27.69 11.44 10.85
C GLU A 492 28.85 10.86 10.03
N LEU A 493 28.53 10.04 9.02
CA LEU A 493 29.49 9.46 8.10
C LEU A 493 29.88 10.37 6.93
N GLY A 494 29.23 11.53 6.77
CA GLY A 494 29.47 12.43 5.65
C GLY A 494 29.11 11.86 4.28
N LEU A 495 28.18 10.90 4.21
CA LEU A 495 27.79 10.26 2.95
C LEU A 495 27.02 11.23 2.06
N THR A 496 27.47 11.40 0.81
CA THR A 496 26.87 12.31 -0.17
C THR A 496 26.10 11.58 -1.27
N ASN A 497 26.40 10.32 -1.52
CA ASN A 497 25.82 9.46 -2.56
C ASN A 497 24.56 8.71 -2.07
N ILE A 498 23.88 9.22 -1.04
CA ILE A 498 22.72 8.56 -0.42
C ILE A 498 21.50 9.49 -0.36
N GLY A 499 20.34 8.95 -0.76
CA GLY A 499 19.04 9.60 -0.68
C GLY A 499 18.04 8.77 0.12
N PHE A 500 17.04 9.44 0.70
CA PHE A 500 16.04 8.82 1.57
C PHE A 500 14.64 9.15 1.04
N ILE A 501 13.80 8.13 0.93
CA ILE A 501 12.41 8.28 0.50
C ILE A 501 11.50 7.64 1.56
N GLN A 502 10.70 8.46 2.23
CA GLN A 502 9.59 7.99 3.05
C GLN A 502 8.38 7.75 2.16
N ALA A 503 8.05 6.49 1.87
CA ALA A 503 6.88 6.16 1.06
C ALA A 503 6.45 4.69 1.19
N ASN A 504 5.23 4.38 0.75
CA ASN A 504 4.89 3.00 0.37
C ASN A 504 5.67 2.65 -0.91
N LEU A 505 6.02 1.36 -1.07
CA LEU A 505 6.87 0.88 -2.18
C LEU A 505 6.36 1.31 -3.57
N ASP A 506 5.04 1.35 -3.75
CA ASP A 506 4.38 1.66 -5.02
C ASP A 506 4.50 3.12 -5.47
N TYR A 507 4.87 4.03 -4.57
CA TYR A 507 5.08 5.44 -4.92
C TYR A 507 6.42 5.68 -5.59
N PHE A 508 7.38 4.77 -5.45
CA PHE A 508 8.65 4.88 -6.16
C PHE A 508 8.51 4.31 -7.57
N THR A 509 8.83 5.13 -8.56
CA THR A 509 8.79 4.82 -9.99
C THR A 509 10.08 5.26 -10.70
N GLY A 510 11.11 5.62 -9.93
CA GLY A 510 12.39 6.05 -10.46
C GLY A 510 13.15 4.90 -11.13
N PRO A 511 13.99 5.17 -12.12
CA PRO A 511 14.85 4.16 -12.70
C PRO A 511 15.94 3.74 -11.70
N PHE A 512 16.29 2.46 -11.69
CA PHE A 512 17.38 1.93 -10.90
C PHE A 512 17.96 0.67 -11.54
N HIS A 513 19.16 0.28 -11.09
CA HIS A 513 19.91 -0.84 -11.68
C HIS A 513 19.88 -2.08 -10.78
N ILE A 514 19.90 -1.87 -9.46
CA ILE A 514 19.91 -2.97 -8.47
C ILE A 514 18.90 -2.68 -7.36
N GLY A 515 17.94 -3.59 -7.16
CA GLY A 515 17.04 -3.60 -6.02
C GLY A 515 17.55 -4.51 -4.91
N VAL A 516 17.60 -4.02 -3.68
CA VAL A 516 18.06 -4.77 -2.52
C VAL A 516 16.95 -4.76 -1.48
N ALA A 517 16.69 -5.89 -0.82
CA ALA A 517 15.73 -5.93 0.27
C ALA A 517 16.10 -6.97 1.33
N LEU A 518 16.34 -6.51 2.56
CA LEU A 518 16.56 -7.35 3.72
C LEU A 518 15.35 -7.33 4.65
N HIS A 519 14.69 -8.47 4.80
CA HIS A 519 13.46 -8.62 5.59
C HIS A 519 12.22 -7.93 5.01
N ALA A 520 12.16 -7.67 3.70
CA ALA A 520 10.87 -7.59 3.02
C ALA A 520 10.22 -8.98 3.13
N CYS A 521 9.14 -9.12 3.89
CA CYS A 521 8.51 -10.41 4.20
C CYS A 521 7.02 -10.37 3.82
N GLY A 522 6.41 -11.52 3.52
CA GLY A 522 5.06 -11.58 2.94
C GLY A 522 5.02 -10.93 1.55
N VAL A 523 3.95 -10.19 1.26
CA VAL A 523 3.70 -9.55 -0.05
C VAL A 523 4.78 -8.52 -0.43
N ALA A 524 5.49 -7.96 0.55
CA ALA A 524 6.55 -6.98 0.29
C ALA A 524 7.68 -7.57 -0.59
N THR A 525 8.00 -8.86 -0.43
CA THR A 525 8.98 -9.54 -1.30
C THR A 525 8.54 -9.50 -2.76
N ASP A 526 7.29 -9.88 -3.01
CA ASP A 526 6.72 -9.92 -4.36
C ASP A 526 6.65 -8.52 -4.98
N MET A 527 6.30 -7.51 -4.17
CA MET A 527 6.31 -6.10 -4.60
C MET A 527 7.71 -5.64 -5.03
N VAL A 528 8.75 -5.96 -4.25
CA VAL A 528 10.14 -5.59 -4.60
C VAL A 528 10.59 -6.29 -5.88
N VAL A 529 10.30 -7.59 -6.02
CA VAL A 529 10.67 -8.36 -7.21
C VAL A 529 9.95 -7.82 -8.45
N GLU A 530 8.65 -7.54 -8.34
CA GLU A 530 7.85 -6.95 -9.42
C GLU A 530 8.40 -5.57 -9.84
N GLN A 531 8.76 -4.72 -8.88
CA GLN A 531 9.41 -3.42 -9.17
C GLN A 531 10.74 -3.59 -9.90
N CYS A 532 11.56 -4.55 -9.49
CA CYS A 532 12.83 -4.84 -10.18
C CYS A 532 12.59 -5.33 -11.61
N ILE A 533 11.60 -6.20 -11.83
CA ILE A 533 11.22 -6.67 -13.17
C ILE A 533 10.76 -5.50 -14.04
N GLN A 534 9.88 -4.64 -13.52
CA GLN A 534 9.37 -3.47 -14.25
C GLN A 534 10.48 -2.47 -14.61
N ALA A 535 11.48 -2.32 -13.74
CA ALA A 535 12.64 -1.46 -13.99
C ALA A 535 13.72 -2.12 -14.89
N GLY A 536 13.62 -3.41 -15.19
CA GLY A 536 14.70 -4.17 -15.83
C GLY A 536 15.96 -4.28 -14.94
N ALA A 537 15.79 -4.18 -13.63
CA ALA A 537 16.85 -4.16 -12.63
C ALA A 537 17.18 -5.58 -12.13
N THR A 538 18.43 -5.79 -11.71
CA THR A 538 18.81 -6.99 -10.96
C THR A 538 18.35 -6.86 -9.52
N PHE A 539 18.10 -7.96 -8.80
CA PHE A 539 17.68 -7.91 -7.40
C PHE A 539 18.45 -8.85 -6.48
N VAL A 540 18.64 -8.41 -5.22
CA VAL A 540 19.21 -9.19 -4.13
C VAL A 540 18.27 -9.11 -2.93
N VAL A 541 17.47 -10.16 -2.72
CA VAL A 541 16.37 -10.15 -1.74
C VAL A 541 16.53 -11.30 -0.74
N SER A 542 16.38 -10.99 0.55
CA SER A 542 16.47 -11.98 1.64
C SER A 542 15.29 -11.80 2.62
N PRO A 543 14.17 -12.51 2.39
CA PRO A 543 13.02 -12.47 3.29
C PRO A 543 13.27 -13.32 4.55
N CYS A 544 12.62 -12.92 5.63
CA CYS A 544 12.70 -13.52 6.96
C CYS A 544 11.54 -14.47 7.30
N CYS A 545 10.41 -14.33 6.61
CA CYS A 545 9.14 -15.01 6.92
C CYS A 545 8.36 -15.23 5.62
N TYR A 546 7.98 -16.49 5.34
CA TYR A 546 7.11 -16.86 4.23
C TYR A 546 5.67 -17.18 4.68
N GLY A 547 5.39 -17.14 5.99
CA GLY A 547 4.11 -17.59 6.55
C GLY A 547 2.91 -16.67 6.33
N PHE A 548 3.03 -15.64 5.49
CA PHE A 548 1.98 -14.65 5.25
C PHE A 548 1.86 -14.31 3.75
N VAL A 549 1.97 -15.34 2.91
CA VAL A 549 1.56 -15.22 1.50
C VAL A 549 0.05 -15.06 1.48
N GLN A 550 -0.43 -13.90 1.05
CA GLN A 550 -1.84 -13.56 1.00
C GLN A 550 -2.18 -12.98 -0.37
N ASN A 551 -3.36 -13.32 -0.87
CA ASN A 551 -3.89 -12.66 -2.04
C ASN A 551 -4.08 -11.17 -1.73
N THR A 552 -3.59 -10.33 -2.63
CA THR A 552 -3.82 -8.89 -2.67
C THR A 552 -4.39 -8.54 -4.04
N LEU A 553 -4.80 -7.28 -4.23
CA LEU A 553 -5.25 -6.81 -5.55
C LEU A 553 -4.20 -6.97 -6.64
N LYS A 554 -2.91 -6.90 -6.30
CA LYS A 554 -1.80 -7.02 -7.25
C LYS A 554 -1.29 -8.44 -7.39
N PHE A 555 -1.41 -9.25 -6.34
CA PHE A 555 -0.83 -10.59 -6.29
C PHE A 555 -1.89 -11.59 -5.90
N THR A 556 -2.26 -12.46 -6.84
CA THR A 556 -3.14 -13.61 -6.60
C THR A 556 -2.31 -14.90 -6.68
N PHE A 557 -2.51 -15.79 -5.72
CA PHE A 557 -1.83 -17.07 -5.60
C PHE A 557 -2.82 -18.23 -5.82
N PRO A 558 -2.39 -19.34 -6.44
CA PRO A 558 -1.05 -19.59 -6.99
C PRO A 558 -0.82 -18.83 -8.31
N ARG A 559 0.34 -18.18 -8.46
CA ARG A 559 0.77 -17.65 -9.77
C ARG A 559 1.08 -18.86 -10.68
N ARG A 560 0.29 -19.03 -11.76
CA ARG A 560 0.32 -20.22 -12.64
C ARG A 560 1.71 -20.51 -13.25
N SER A 561 1.85 -21.77 -13.68
CA SER A 561 2.96 -22.59 -14.22
C SER A 561 4.00 -22.02 -15.19
N VAL A 562 4.11 -20.70 -15.35
CA VAL A 562 5.30 -20.12 -15.96
C VAL A 562 6.38 -20.15 -14.89
N CYS A 563 7.02 -21.31 -14.76
CA CYS A 563 8.35 -21.39 -14.19
C CYS A 563 9.15 -20.34 -14.95
N LEU A 564 9.45 -19.20 -14.31
CA LEU A 564 10.43 -18.27 -14.83
C LEU A 564 11.63 -19.14 -15.19
N SER A 565 12.00 -19.20 -16.47
CA SER A 565 13.28 -19.73 -16.88
C SER A 565 14.34 -18.75 -16.38
N VAL A 566 14.50 -18.67 -15.06
CA VAL A 566 15.58 -17.93 -14.44
C VAL A 566 16.82 -18.77 -14.68
N SER A 567 17.56 -18.43 -15.71
CA SER A 567 18.89 -18.95 -15.93
C SER A 567 19.74 -18.45 -14.74
N ASN A 568 19.91 -19.29 -13.72
CA ASN A 568 20.64 -19.07 -12.46
C ASN A 568 19.88 -18.33 -11.34
N VAL A 569 18.99 -19.05 -10.62
CA VAL A 569 18.64 -18.67 -9.23
C VAL A 569 19.70 -19.25 -8.29
N SER A 570 20.50 -18.40 -7.65
CA SER A 570 21.35 -18.81 -6.53
C SER A 570 20.68 -18.42 -5.21
N PHE A 571 20.18 -19.41 -4.47
CA PHE A 571 19.70 -19.19 -3.10
C PHE A 571 20.90 -19.12 -2.15
N CYS A 572 21.28 -17.92 -1.72
CA CYS A 572 22.24 -17.74 -0.62
C CYS A 572 21.51 -17.79 0.72
N LEU A 573 21.54 -18.94 1.39
CA LEU A 573 21.16 -19.05 2.79
C LEU A 573 22.38 -18.66 3.65
N PRO A 574 22.25 -17.73 4.60
CA PRO A 574 23.32 -17.45 5.56
C PRO A 574 23.69 -18.74 6.30
N SER A 575 24.99 -19.03 6.37
CA SER A 575 25.57 -20.15 7.12
C SER A 575 25.24 -20.00 8.62
N CYS A 576 24.17 -20.65 9.07
CA CYS A 576 23.81 -20.75 10.49
C CYS A 576 23.72 -22.22 10.90
N LEU A 577 24.83 -22.75 11.40
CA LEU A 577 24.81 -23.86 12.36
C LEU A 577 24.34 -23.33 13.72
N SER A 578 23.01 -23.21 13.86
CA SER A 578 22.18 -23.57 15.03
C SER A 578 20.78 -23.00 14.75
N VAL A 579 19.88 -23.90 14.35
CA VAL A 579 18.71 -23.66 13.49
C VAL A 579 17.64 -22.74 14.10
N SER A 580 17.30 -21.67 13.36
CA SER A 580 15.93 -21.24 13.14
C SER A 580 15.83 -20.86 11.66
N MET A 581 15.56 -21.85 10.81
CA MET A 581 15.48 -21.68 9.36
C MET A 581 14.07 -21.99 8.85
N SER A 582 13.69 -21.33 7.77
CA SER A 582 12.45 -21.58 7.04
C SER A 582 12.85 -22.23 5.72
N VAL A 583 12.40 -23.45 5.47
CA VAL A 583 12.67 -24.19 4.23
C VAL A 583 11.47 -24.10 3.29
N CYS A 584 11.79 -23.88 2.02
CA CYS A 584 10.92 -23.86 0.85
C CYS A 584 10.50 -25.30 0.50
N LEU A 585 9.20 -25.58 0.42
CA LEU A 585 8.67 -26.80 -0.20
C LEU A 585 8.05 -26.41 -1.54
N SER A 586 8.88 -26.37 -2.58
CA SER A 586 8.41 -26.29 -3.96
C SER A 586 7.71 -27.61 -4.30
N CYS A 587 6.39 -27.54 -4.54
CA CYS A 587 5.58 -28.47 -5.32
C CYS A 587 5.98 -29.96 -5.31
N LEU A 588 5.51 -30.69 -4.29
CA LEU A 588 5.16 -32.11 -4.43
C LEU A 588 3.72 -32.29 -3.93
N TYR A 589 2.75 -31.87 -4.74
CA TYR A 589 1.38 -32.35 -4.59
C TYR A 589 1.22 -33.58 -5.48
N LEU A 590 1.30 -34.76 -4.86
CA LEU A 590 0.70 -35.97 -5.40
C LEU A 590 -0.82 -35.72 -5.50
N VAL A 591 -1.32 -35.60 -6.72
CA VAL A 591 -2.75 -35.57 -7.02
C VAL A 591 -3.35 -36.91 -6.59
N PRO A 592 -4.39 -36.95 -5.74
CA PRO A 592 -5.09 -38.20 -5.45
C PRO A 592 -5.91 -38.64 -6.67
N PRO A 593 -5.99 -39.94 -7.00
CA PRO A 593 -6.83 -40.40 -8.09
C PRO A 593 -8.30 -40.33 -7.64
N TYR A 594 -9.12 -39.52 -8.32
CA TYR A 594 -10.58 -39.61 -8.19
C TYR A 594 -11.11 -40.85 -8.93
N PRO A 595 -12.20 -41.48 -8.44
CA PRO A 595 -12.72 -42.71 -9.00
C PRO A 595 -13.65 -42.45 -10.20
N SER A 596 -13.37 -43.21 -11.25
CA SER A 596 -14.27 -43.76 -12.29
C SER A 596 -15.74 -43.34 -12.32
N SER A 597 -16.18 -42.86 -13.49
CA SER A 597 -17.34 -43.44 -14.22
C SER A 597 -17.37 -42.99 -15.70
N SER A 598 -17.60 -43.96 -16.59
CA SER A 598 -18.10 -43.82 -17.99
C SER A 598 -17.09 -43.84 -19.17
N ILE A 599 -16.58 -45.05 -19.47
CA ILE A 599 -16.68 -45.82 -20.74
C ILE A 599 -16.95 -45.03 -22.06
N PHE A 600 -16.03 -45.00 -23.05
CA PHE A 600 -15.94 -45.95 -24.20
C PHE A 600 -14.93 -45.54 -25.32
N ILE A 601 -14.21 -46.58 -25.78
CA ILE A 601 -13.55 -46.88 -27.09
C ILE A 601 -12.12 -46.36 -27.37
N ASP A 602 -11.24 -47.34 -27.42
CA ASP A 602 -9.87 -47.40 -27.92
C ASP A 602 -9.66 -46.80 -29.33
N CYS A 603 -8.53 -46.11 -29.50
CA CYS A 603 -7.64 -46.38 -30.62
C CYS A 603 -6.19 -46.02 -30.26
N ILE A 604 -5.34 -47.04 -30.31
CA ILE A 604 -3.90 -47.02 -30.05
C ILE A 604 -3.17 -46.33 -31.20
N SER A 605 -2.33 -45.32 -30.92
CA SER A 605 -1.06 -45.11 -31.63
C SER A 605 -0.11 -44.23 -30.81
N HIS A 606 1.11 -44.73 -30.60
CA HIS A 606 2.23 -44.10 -29.90
C HIS A 606 2.62 -42.73 -30.50
N ASN A 607 2.72 -41.70 -29.66
CA ASN A 607 3.46 -40.47 -29.96
C ASN A 607 4.65 -40.35 -28.99
N PHE A 608 5.85 -40.56 -29.54
CA PHE A 608 7.10 -40.02 -28.99
C PHE A 608 7.21 -38.57 -29.49
N CYS A 609 7.35 -37.61 -28.58
CA CYS A 609 7.80 -36.26 -28.93
C CYS A 609 9.00 -35.90 -28.04
N LEU A 610 10.19 -35.98 -28.64
CA LEU A 610 11.40 -35.33 -28.14
C LEU A 610 11.29 -33.83 -28.43
N SER A 611 11.42 -32.97 -27.41
CA SER A 611 11.78 -31.57 -27.62
C SER A 611 13.30 -31.40 -27.48
N LEU A 612 14.01 -31.35 -28.61
CA LEU A 612 15.36 -30.77 -28.68
C LEU A 612 15.23 -29.24 -28.57
N SER A 613 15.98 -28.61 -27.66
CA SER A 613 16.27 -27.18 -27.74
C SER A 613 17.72 -27.00 -28.22
N LEU A 614 17.89 -26.50 -29.45
CA LEU A 614 19.18 -26.01 -29.95
C LEU A 614 19.35 -24.55 -29.50
N SER A 615 20.44 -24.27 -28.79
CA SER A 615 20.94 -22.90 -28.62
C SER A 615 22.21 -22.76 -29.46
N LEU A 616 22.13 -21.91 -30.50
CA LEU A 616 23.28 -21.49 -31.31
C LEU A 616 23.96 -20.31 -30.61
N SER A 617 25.20 -20.50 -30.16
CA SER A 617 26.10 -19.41 -29.78
C SER A 617 27.24 -19.33 -30.76
N LEU A 618 27.32 -18.20 -31.47
CA LEU A 618 28.39 -17.88 -32.40
C LEU A 618 29.47 -17.09 -31.66
N HIS A 619 30.53 -17.76 -31.21
CA HIS A 619 31.85 -17.11 -31.08
C HIS A 619 33.01 -18.09 -31.27
N ARG A 620 34.08 -17.52 -31.82
CA ARG A 620 35.23 -18.18 -32.46
C ARG A 620 36.02 -19.13 -31.56
N SER A 621 36.44 -20.23 -32.19
CA SER A 621 37.63 -21.06 -31.92
C SER A 621 37.65 -22.02 -30.72
N LEU A 622 37.75 -23.29 -31.12
CA LEU A 622 38.48 -24.43 -30.57
C LEU A 622 37.88 -25.27 -29.42
N HIS A 623 37.48 -26.49 -29.84
CA HIS A 623 37.43 -27.80 -29.16
C HIS A 623 36.48 -28.01 -27.96
N LEU A 624 35.36 -28.68 -28.26
CA LEU A 624 34.50 -29.36 -27.29
C LEU A 624 34.71 -30.88 -27.41
N HIS A 625 35.22 -31.53 -26.36
CA HIS A 625 35.12 -32.98 -26.17
C HIS A 625 33.81 -33.28 -25.42
N LEU A 626 32.89 -34.01 -26.04
CA LEU A 626 31.71 -34.55 -25.36
C LEU A 626 32.08 -35.84 -24.62
N TYR A 627 31.84 -35.87 -23.30
CA TYR A 627 31.71 -37.11 -22.53
C TYR A 627 30.26 -37.25 -22.08
N LEU A 628 29.54 -38.27 -22.57
CA LEU A 628 28.30 -38.75 -21.97
C LEU A 628 28.66 -39.82 -20.93
N SER A 629 28.28 -39.62 -19.67
CA SER A 629 28.14 -40.71 -18.70
C SER A 629 26.70 -40.73 -18.19
N ALA A 630 25.96 -41.76 -18.58
CA ALA A 630 24.67 -42.10 -17.99
C ALA A 630 24.89 -43.13 -16.88
N SER A 631 24.49 -42.81 -15.65
CA SER A 631 24.47 -43.77 -14.53
C SER A 631 23.06 -44.33 -14.39
N PHE A 632 22.88 -45.60 -14.77
CA PHE A 632 21.67 -46.39 -14.48
C PHE A 632 21.88 -47.17 -13.18
N SER A 633 20.95 -47.03 -12.24
CA SER A 633 20.86 -47.88 -11.05
C SER A 633 19.89 -49.04 -11.30
N ILE A 634 20.32 -50.22 -10.91
CA ILE A 634 19.78 -51.55 -11.21
C ILE A 634 18.54 -51.86 -10.35
N CYS A 635 17.47 -52.37 -10.97
CA CYS A 635 16.48 -53.21 -10.30
C CYS A 635 16.58 -54.64 -10.87
N ILE A 636 16.79 -55.59 -9.97
CA ILE A 636 16.98 -57.02 -10.21
C ILE A 636 15.67 -57.66 -10.66
N GLY A 637 15.73 -58.45 -11.75
CA GLY A 637 14.68 -59.36 -12.18
C GLY A 637 15.23 -60.36 -13.21
N LEU A 638 15.26 -61.64 -12.85
CA LEU A 638 15.79 -62.77 -13.62
C LEU A 638 15.18 -62.90 -15.04
N TRP A 639 16.01 -63.11 -16.07
CA TRP A 639 15.99 -64.34 -16.91
C TRP A 639 17.13 -64.38 -17.97
N LEU A 640 18.05 -65.31 -17.76
CA LEU A 640 18.72 -66.24 -18.69
C LEU A 640 18.89 -65.91 -20.20
N MET A 641 20.17 -66.00 -20.62
CA MET A 641 20.72 -66.87 -21.71
C MET A 641 21.12 -66.27 -23.07
N PHE A 642 22.38 -66.61 -23.44
CA PHE A 642 23.10 -66.59 -24.74
C PHE A 642 23.38 -65.22 -25.39
N SER A 643 24.62 -64.72 -25.35
CA SER A 643 25.80 -65.11 -26.15
C SER A 643 25.80 -64.58 -27.59
N SER A 644 26.90 -63.88 -27.89
CA SER A 644 27.67 -63.96 -29.13
C SER A 644 27.68 -62.71 -30.04
N THR A 645 28.91 -62.22 -30.23
CA THR A 645 29.53 -61.72 -31.47
C THR A 645 28.96 -60.44 -32.10
N ALA A 646 29.65 -59.30 -32.07
CA ALA A 646 30.91 -58.94 -32.77
C ALA A 646 30.68 -58.31 -34.16
N SER A 647 31.64 -57.44 -34.52
CA SER A 647 31.87 -56.69 -35.77
C SER A 647 31.02 -55.42 -35.96
N THR A 648 31.56 -54.19 -35.88
CA THR A 648 32.56 -53.48 -36.72
C THR A 648 32.21 -53.43 -38.20
N THR A 649 31.84 -52.26 -38.70
CA THR A 649 32.63 -51.55 -39.74
C THR A 649 32.06 -50.15 -40.04
N SER A 650 33.00 -49.21 -40.06
CA SER A 650 32.96 -47.86 -40.62
C SER A 650 32.71 -47.84 -42.13
N VAL A 651 32.16 -46.76 -42.69
CA VAL A 651 32.72 -45.97 -43.82
C VAL A 651 31.95 -44.64 -43.95
N SER A 652 32.72 -43.59 -44.25
CA SER A 652 32.41 -42.16 -44.30
C SER A 652 32.07 -41.68 -45.75
N PRO A 653 31.97 -40.36 -46.08
CA PRO A 653 30.80 -39.77 -46.76
C PRO A 653 31.09 -39.12 -48.13
N CYS A 654 30.05 -38.70 -48.88
CA CYS A 654 30.08 -37.49 -49.72
C CYS A 654 28.76 -37.17 -50.46
N SER A 655 28.56 -35.86 -50.67
CA SER A 655 27.66 -35.17 -51.64
C SER A 655 26.14 -35.25 -51.37
N LEU A 656 25.29 -34.25 -51.60
CA LEU A 656 25.31 -33.14 -52.55
C LEU A 656 24.28 -32.05 -52.09
N ILE A 657 24.53 -30.80 -52.47
CA ILE A 657 23.69 -29.59 -52.30
C ILE A 657 22.65 -29.51 -53.44
N GLN A 658 21.39 -29.11 -53.22
CA GLN A 658 20.68 -27.98 -53.92
C GLN A 658 19.15 -27.89 -53.68
N SER A 659 18.68 -26.62 -53.62
CA SER A 659 17.37 -26.02 -54.01
C SER A 659 16.07 -26.49 -53.33
N ILE A 660 15.37 -25.67 -52.54
CA ILE A 660 14.51 -24.49 -52.86
C ILE A 660 13.07 -24.87 -53.29
N GLN A 661 12.10 -24.27 -52.56
CA GLN A 661 10.73 -23.87 -52.92
C GLN A 661 9.51 -24.82 -52.75
N SER A 662 8.67 -24.38 -51.79
CA SER A 662 7.21 -24.12 -51.89
C SER A 662 6.22 -25.24 -52.26
N ALA A 663 5.35 -25.59 -51.30
CA ALA A 663 3.89 -25.81 -51.40
C ALA A 663 3.42 -26.22 -49.98
N GLU A 664 2.60 -25.44 -49.26
CA GLU A 664 1.13 -25.43 -49.30
C GLU A 664 0.46 -26.78 -49.04
N GLY A 665 -0.36 -26.83 -47.95
CA GLY A 665 -1.38 -27.84 -47.62
C GLY A 665 -0.82 -29.15 -47.03
N GLU A 666 -1.22 -29.67 -45.88
CA GLU A 666 -2.44 -29.55 -45.05
C GLU A 666 -2.09 -29.51 -43.55
#